data_AF-A0A418AYL0-F1
#
_entry.id   AF-A0A418AYL0-F1
#
_cell.length_a   1.000
_cell.length_b   1.000
_cell.length_c   1.000
_cell.angle_alpha   90.00
_cell.angle_beta   90.00
_cell.angle_gamma   90.00
#
_symmetry.space_group_name_H-M   'P 1'
#
loop_
_entity.id
_entity.type
_entity.pdbx_description
1 polymer ?
#
loop_
_entity_poly.entity_id
_entity_poly.type
_entity_poly.pdbx_seq_one_letter_code
_entity_poly.pdbx_strand_id
1 'polypeptide(L)'
;MMTPSPTLVMPPAVTWNGAASNATSTSSRVDLYFGALRGTSEDRVCDLVAASYKEDPLHTLKIVAYLRDCRGGKGERTVARFALKWLAIHQPVELTHNLKHYVAEYGRFDDLLALMGTPVEAAALDVFGNQLREDLAALGRGEPVSLCAKWVPSEKKASDKTSRVTSKLAKKMGLTCASLRKTYLSPLRASLQLLERFMCAKDWDAIDLNKVPSVAMHIHGKPKHAFERHLSDKFSEWKAGLATGKSKVNASVLFPHQVVEQYYRNRELEADPLVEAQWQVMLQQGRDLGTLSRTLVMSDVSGSMEGLPMLVSIALGLLISEVAEGEFKGLVLTFETTPQFHVVEGSNLKERVDSLAGAPWGGSTNFMAALRLILDTAMAKAVARDSMPARLIVVSDMQFDQADRAFETNFKALQRLYSEAGFDVPHLVFWNVQGPSPTPPRFCDLVAAIEIYFLSLPPPESKDGVFFWIDLFVVDQHNAPARPHSWWSTTFVDAIRTMGKVVLVFQPFLDPIPLKRAWCLWEVFAALQTRAAIDVAMPTEQWTDYRVSLRENYRNVIDTLQALDARHAEAFNPNDKDEIFRAIEQGVGFDGLNTRVRQLVAGILLVGVTRHSCQDANLQRLTDMLDLGPDINTVSTFLTPLGVASDMNSPLVVDFLLARGADVNAIMAWGHTALHIACRAGHADIVRLLLLAGANPSLRNTAGRTPHEEATYMASNPIPAVGTPTTTRTEAHPVSPMAEVPAALVQAMEAAHNAMNSLTKCSISELKSIHKPPERCAWVMKCMVLILGFPGPSDPANLTEWWEIGKRKLLSNPNVLDTLVDGCDFPSILTSTTAPNNDVLALLADPALDLQSVGNTSQAMWAFYLWARCYLVAHQVKAQRTDLEHVAHSVQDDLKRAKDIQAAHINNCLQCAAIVHEHLQHVEAVLPDGVVTTASLLDASPETAAALLNAAV
;
A
#
# COMPACT_ATOMS: atom_id res chain seq x y z
N MET A 1 30.38 -30.29 4.23
CA MET A 1 28.98 -30.73 4.08
C MET A 1 28.18 -30.25 5.28
N MET A 2 27.62 -29.05 5.18
CA MET A 2 26.51 -28.60 6.02
C MET A 2 25.48 -28.06 5.03
N THR A 3 24.34 -28.71 4.97
CA THR A 3 23.21 -28.35 4.11
C THR A 3 22.73 -26.94 4.45
N PRO A 4 22.35 -26.12 3.45
CA PRO A 4 21.65 -24.87 3.71
C PRO A 4 20.36 -25.17 4.48
N SER A 5 20.06 -24.39 5.51
CA SER A 5 18.74 -24.42 6.15
C SER A 5 17.65 -24.22 5.09
N PRO A 6 16.54 -24.98 5.16
CA PRO A 6 15.44 -24.80 4.24
C PRO A 6 14.91 -23.38 4.38
N THR A 7 14.73 -22.70 3.24
CA THR A 7 13.84 -21.55 3.11
C THR A 7 12.58 -21.85 3.90
N LEU A 8 12.26 -21.00 4.87
CA LEU A 8 11.07 -21.18 5.71
C LEU A 8 9.84 -21.03 4.80
N VAL A 9 9.40 -22.13 4.19
CA VAL A 9 8.06 -22.24 3.62
C VAL A 9 7.14 -22.17 4.83
N MET A 10 6.59 -20.99 5.09
CA MET A 10 5.59 -20.84 6.14
C MET A 10 4.35 -21.65 5.75
N PRO A 11 3.76 -22.41 6.69
CA PRO A 11 2.58 -23.20 6.39
C PRO A 11 1.42 -22.28 5.95
N PRO A 12 0.61 -22.69 4.96
CA PRO A 12 -0.59 -21.95 4.58
C PRO A 12 -1.52 -21.83 5.79
N ALA A 13 -1.93 -20.61 6.15
CA ALA A 13 -3.03 -20.44 7.08
C ALA A 13 -4.34 -20.59 6.31
N VAL A 14 -5.36 -21.13 6.98
CA VAL A 14 -6.72 -21.21 6.42
C VAL A 14 -7.70 -20.50 7.33
N THR A 15 -8.73 -19.88 6.76
CA THR A 15 -9.91 -19.49 7.52
C THR A 15 -10.56 -20.74 8.13
N TRP A 16 -11.49 -20.56 9.08
CA TRP A 16 -12.22 -21.69 9.66
C TRP A 16 -12.96 -22.53 8.60
N ASN A 17 -13.39 -21.90 7.51
CA ASN A 17 -14.05 -22.51 6.37
C ASN A 17 -13.09 -22.89 5.23
N GLY A 18 -11.78 -22.97 5.51
CA GLY A 18 -10.79 -23.57 4.61
C GLY A 18 -10.22 -22.64 3.52
N ALA A 19 -10.52 -21.35 3.54
CA ALA A 19 -9.96 -20.41 2.56
C ALA A 19 -8.49 -20.09 2.86
N ALA A 20 -7.62 -20.20 1.85
CA ALA A 20 -6.20 -19.88 1.98
C ALA A 20 -6.00 -18.40 2.37
N SER A 21 -5.19 -18.17 3.40
CA SER A 21 -4.88 -16.87 3.99
C SER A 21 -3.40 -16.79 4.44
N ASN A 22 -2.92 -15.58 4.68
CA ASN A 22 -1.58 -15.33 5.22
C ASN A 22 -1.56 -15.57 6.74
N ALA A 23 -0.56 -16.33 7.22
CA ALA A 23 -0.41 -16.67 8.64
C ALA A 23 0.02 -15.48 9.52
N THR A 24 0.72 -14.51 8.93
CA THR A 24 1.14 -13.26 9.59
C THR A 24 1.04 -12.07 8.65
N SER A 25 0.87 -10.86 9.21
CA SER A 25 1.01 -9.62 8.46
C SER A 25 2.48 -9.23 8.23
N THR A 26 3.41 -10.06 8.70
CA THR A 26 4.86 -9.81 8.81
C THR A 26 5.26 -8.74 9.83
N SER A 27 4.29 -8.12 10.53
CA SER A 27 4.52 -7.21 11.66
C SER A 27 3.68 -7.62 12.88
N SER A 28 4.36 -7.87 14.00
CA SER A 28 3.75 -8.14 15.31
C SER A 28 2.98 -6.94 15.85
N ARG A 29 3.31 -5.71 15.43
CA ARG A 29 2.53 -4.50 15.75
C ARG A 29 1.17 -4.52 15.08
N VAL A 30 1.14 -4.83 13.79
CA VAL A 30 -0.10 -4.98 13.02
C VAL A 30 -0.92 -6.14 13.57
N ASP A 31 -0.27 -7.24 13.95
CA ASP A 31 -0.92 -8.40 14.56
C ASP A 31 -1.53 -8.07 15.94
N LEU A 32 -0.87 -7.27 16.79
CA LEU A 32 -1.46 -6.76 18.03
C LEU A 32 -2.64 -5.81 17.74
N TYR A 33 -2.45 -4.87 16.82
CA TYR A 33 -3.49 -3.91 16.44
C TYR A 33 -4.75 -4.62 15.96
N PHE A 34 -4.64 -5.65 15.13
CA PHE A 34 -5.80 -6.39 14.61
C PHE A 34 -6.29 -7.50 15.55
N GLY A 35 -5.40 -8.23 16.23
CA GLY A 35 -5.72 -9.42 17.02
C GLY A 35 -6.18 -9.16 18.45
N ALA A 36 -5.97 -7.95 18.97
CA ALA A 36 -6.49 -7.53 20.27
C ALA A 36 -7.94 -7.01 20.13
N LEU A 37 -8.89 -7.95 20.18
CA LEU A 37 -10.33 -7.74 20.02
C LEU A 37 -11.10 -8.19 21.25
N ARG A 38 -12.36 -7.77 21.34
CA ARG A 38 -13.25 -8.23 22.42
C ARG A 38 -13.35 -9.75 22.41
N GLY A 39 -13.14 -10.37 23.58
CA GLY A 39 -13.19 -11.83 23.73
C GLY A 39 -11.86 -12.54 23.50
N THR A 40 -10.81 -11.85 23.03
CA THR A 40 -9.45 -12.42 23.00
C THR A 40 -9.01 -12.77 24.43
N SER A 41 -8.49 -13.99 24.62
CA SER A 41 -8.03 -14.48 25.93
C SER A 41 -6.85 -13.64 26.47
N GLU A 42 -6.71 -13.60 27.80
CA GLU A 42 -5.61 -12.88 28.45
C GLU A 42 -4.25 -13.36 27.93
N ASP A 43 -4.05 -14.68 27.82
CA ASP A 43 -2.80 -15.27 27.33
C ASP A 43 -2.47 -14.80 25.90
N ARG A 44 -3.46 -14.81 25.00
CA ARG A 44 -3.26 -14.39 23.61
C ARG A 44 -2.96 -12.90 23.50
N VAL A 45 -3.62 -12.06 24.30
CA VAL A 45 -3.30 -10.63 24.34
C VAL A 45 -1.89 -10.42 24.86
N CYS A 46 -1.47 -11.15 25.90
CA CYS A 46 -0.11 -11.09 26.44
C CYS A 46 0.93 -11.48 25.38
N ASP A 47 0.68 -12.56 24.62
CA ASP A 47 1.57 -12.99 23.53
C ASP A 47 1.71 -11.92 22.44
N LEU A 48 0.58 -11.32 22.02
CA LEU A 48 0.57 -10.26 21.02
C LEU A 48 1.30 -9.01 21.52
N VAL A 49 1.09 -8.62 22.78
CA VAL A 49 1.77 -7.48 23.39
C VAL A 49 3.28 -7.76 23.49
N ALA A 50 3.68 -8.95 23.92
CA ALA A 50 5.08 -9.34 24.02
C ALA A 50 5.79 -9.33 22.65
N ALA A 51 5.15 -9.92 21.63
CA ALA A 51 5.67 -9.94 20.27
C ALA A 51 5.77 -8.52 19.68
N SER A 52 4.73 -7.70 19.85
CA SER A 52 4.73 -6.31 19.42
C SER A 52 5.81 -5.49 20.13
N TYR A 53 5.96 -5.67 21.45
CA TYR A 53 6.92 -4.90 22.25
C TYR A 53 8.37 -5.26 21.89
N LYS A 54 8.63 -6.53 21.56
CA LYS A 54 9.93 -6.98 21.06
C LYS A 54 10.28 -6.35 19.72
N GLU A 55 9.28 -6.11 18.86
CA GLU A 55 9.46 -5.42 17.57
C GLU A 55 9.65 -3.90 17.78
N ASP A 56 8.78 -3.26 18.56
CA ASP A 56 8.84 -1.81 18.80
C ASP A 56 8.10 -1.42 20.11
N PRO A 57 8.83 -1.16 21.20
CA PRO A 57 8.26 -0.77 22.49
C PRO A 57 7.32 0.45 22.42
N LEU A 58 7.70 1.48 21.66
CA LEU A 58 6.97 2.74 21.61
C LEU A 58 5.64 2.57 20.88
N HIS A 59 5.66 1.87 19.73
CA HIS A 59 4.42 1.56 19.02
C HIS A 59 3.51 0.64 19.83
N THR A 60 4.04 -0.32 20.57
CA THR A 60 3.21 -1.14 21.47
C THR A 60 2.52 -0.30 22.52
N LEU A 61 3.22 0.63 23.19
CA LEU A 61 2.59 1.52 24.17
C LEU A 61 1.46 2.35 23.53
N LYS A 62 1.68 2.91 22.33
CA LYS A 62 0.65 3.63 21.57
C LYS A 62 -0.54 2.74 21.20
N ILE A 63 -0.29 1.50 20.76
CA ILE A 63 -1.36 0.54 20.44
C ILE A 63 -2.14 0.17 21.71
N VAL A 64 -1.50 0.01 22.87
CA VAL A 64 -2.19 -0.20 24.15
C VAL A 64 -3.03 1.02 24.53
N ALA A 65 -2.57 2.23 24.24
CA ALA A 65 -3.32 3.46 24.49
C ALA A 65 -4.55 3.54 23.58
N TYR A 66 -4.37 3.26 22.29
CA TYR A 66 -5.44 3.18 21.29
C TYR A 66 -6.45 2.06 21.58
N LEU A 67 -5.97 0.90 22.03
CA LEU A 67 -6.83 -0.21 22.47
C LEU A 67 -7.78 0.26 23.56
N ARG A 68 -7.27 1.07 24.49
CA ARG A 68 -8.08 1.58 25.58
C ARG A 68 -8.92 2.79 25.21
N ASP A 69 -8.43 3.70 24.38
CA ASP A 69 -9.02 5.02 24.16
C ASP A 69 -10.52 4.94 23.91
N CYS A 70 -11.32 5.45 24.86
CA CYS A 70 -12.78 5.40 24.79
C CYS A 70 -13.42 6.60 24.09
N ARG A 71 -12.62 7.49 23.49
CA ARG A 71 -13.08 8.65 22.73
C ARG A 71 -12.75 8.53 21.25
N GLY A 72 -11.54 8.06 20.92
CA GLY A 72 -11.05 7.97 19.54
C GLY A 72 -10.42 6.63 19.16
N GLY A 73 -10.34 5.67 20.07
CA GLY A 73 -9.77 4.35 19.80
C GLY A 73 -10.77 3.20 19.93
N LYS A 74 -10.27 1.99 20.14
CA LYS A 74 -11.11 0.78 20.19
C LYS A 74 -12.03 0.72 21.42
N GLY A 75 -11.74 1.49 22.47
CA GLY A 75 -12.53 1.48 23.71
C GLY A 75 -12.56 0.12 24.43
N GLU A 76 -11.64 -0.80 24.13
CA GLU A 76 -11.66 -2.18 24.60
C GLU A 76 -11.11 -2.29 26.02
N ARG A 77 -12.01 -2.20 27.00
CA ARG A 77 -11.65 -2.20 28.44
C ARG A 77 -10.91 -3.46 28.88
N THR A 78 -11.45 -4.65 28.62
CA THR A 78 -10.92 -5.90 29.21
C THR A 78 -9.56 -6.24 28.61
N VAL A 79 -9.45 -6.17 27.28
CA VAL A 79 -8.20 -6.43 26.54
C VAL A 79 -7.13 -5.41 26.88
N ALA A 80 -7.48 -4.12 26.97
CA ALA A 80 -6.52 -3.11 27.42
C ALA A 80 -6.04 -3.37 28.85
N ARG A 81 -6.88 -3.86 29.76
CA ARG A 81 -6.45 -4.22 31.12
C ARG A 81 -5.50 -5.40 31.14
N PHE A 82 -5.68 -6.40 30.28
CA PHE A 82 -4.71 -7.47 30.11
C PHE A 82 -3.35 -6.92 29.66
N ALA A 83 -3.35 -6.05 28.64
CA ALA A 83 -2.14 -5.39 28.17
C ALA A 83 -1.47 -4.50 29.25
N LEU A 84 -2.25 -3.72 30.00
CA LEU A 84 -1.75 -2.90 31.11
C LEU A 84 -1.16 -3.76 32.23
N LYS A 85 -1.78 -4.90 32.56
CA LYS A 85 -1.26 -5.83 33.56
C LYS A 85 0.05 -6.49 33.08
N TRP A 86 0.12 -6.85 31.80
CA TRP A 86 1.36 -7.34 31.19
C TRP A 86 2.48 -6.31 31.30
N LEU A 87 2.20 -5.04 30.92
CA LEU A 87 3.15 -3.94 31.06
C LEU A 87 3.54 -3.70 32.53
N ALA A 88 2.61 -3.81 33.47
CA ALA A 88 2.91 -3.61 34.89
C ALA A 88 3.86 -4.66 35.46
N ILE A 89 3.86 -5.87 34.89
CA ILE A 89 4.72 -6.98 35.31
C ILE A 89 6.09 -6.88 34.62
N HIS A 90 6.11 -6.62 33.30
CA HIS A 90 7.32 -6.74 32.49
C HIS A 90 8.02 -5.40 32.23
N GLN A 91 7.27 -4.29 32.16
CA GLN A 91 7.72 -2.95 31.79
C GLN A 91 7.16 -1.88 32.77
N PRO A 92 7.43 -2.04 34.10
CA PRO A 92 6.77 -1.23 35.13
C PRO A 92 7.18 0.24 35.11
N VAL A 93 8.38 0.57 34.62
CA VAL A 93 8.90 1.95 34.59
C VAL A 93 8.15 2.76 33.53
N GLU A 94 8.05 2.23 32.33
CA GLU A 94 7.37 2.82 31.18
C GLU A 94 5.88 2.98 31.46
N LEU A 95 5.25 1.95 32.04
CA LEU A 95 3.85 2.05 32.43
C LEU A 95 3.64 3.12 33.50
N THR A 96 4.49 3.15 34.54
CA THR A 96 4.39 4.15 35.61
C THR A 96 4.48 5.56 35.07
N HIS A 97 5.42 5.82 34.15
CA HIS A 97 5.60 7.12 33.50
C HIS A 97 4.33 7.56 32.75
N ASN A 98 3.69 6.65 32.03
CA ASN A 98 2.55 6.95 31.18
C ASN A 98 1.18 6.79 31.87
N LEU A 99 1.14 6.28 33.11
CA LEU A 99 -0.08 5.79 33.74
C LEU A 99 -1.18 6.85 33.87
N LYS A 100 -0.80 8.11 34.15
CA LYS A 100 -1.74 9.23 34.20
C LYS A 100 -2.44 9.43 32.85
N HIS A 101 -1.71 9.39 31.73
CA HIS A 101 -2.26 9.57 30.39
C HIS A 101 -3.18 8.40 29.98
N TYR A 102 -2.74 7.16 30.24
CA TYR A 102 -3.57 5.96 30.01
C TYR A 102 -4.94 6.02 30.68
N VAL A 103 -5.06 6.76 31.78
CA VAL A 103 -6.24 6.77 32.65
C VAL A 103 -7.06 8.06 32.51
N ALA A 104 -6.41 9.22 32.45
CA ALA A 104 -7.08 10.52 32.41
C ALA A 104 -7.42 10.97 30.97
N GLU A 105 -6.57 10.63 30.00
CA GLU A 105 -6.70 11.08 28.61
C GLU A 105 -7.36 10.03 27.74
N TYR A 106 -6.86 8.80 27.75
CA TYR A 106 -7.37 7.73 26.89
C TYR A 106 -8.42 6.85 27.62
N GLY A 107 -8.18 6.56 28.89
CA GLY A 107 -8.93 5.54 29.63
C GLY A 107 -9.94 6.09 30.65
N ARG A 108 -10.10 5.33 31.73
CA ARG A 108 -10.95 5.67 32.87
C ARG A 108 -10.22 5.33 34.16
N PHE A 109 -10.51 6.08 35.22
CA PHE A 109 -9.93 5.83 36.54
C PHE A 109 -10.19 4.42 37.10
N ASP A 110 -11.20 3.69 36.64
CA ASP A 110 -11.41 2.30 37.06
C ASP A 110 -10.40 1.30 36.46
N ASP A 111 -9.63 1.69 35.45
CA ASP A 111 -8.58 0.83 34.88
C ASP A 111 -7.41 0.62 35.83
N LEU A 112 -7.17 1.56 36.74
CA LEU A 112 -6.19 1.43 37.83
C LEU A 112 -6.46 0.23 38.75
N LEU A 113 -7.72 -0.23 38.81
CA LEU A 113 -8.07 -1.40 39.61
C LEU A 113 -7.41 -2.68 39.10
N ALA A 114 -7.11 -2.77 37.80
CA ALA A 114 -6.42 -3.91 37.20
C ALA A 114 -4.94 -3.98 37.61
N LEU A 115 -4.37 -2.89 38.13
CA LEU A 115 -2.98 -2.79 38.54
C LEU A 115 -2.77 -3.10 40.03
N MET A 116 -3.84 -3.36 40.77
CA MET A 116 -3.75 -3.75 42.17
C MET A 116 -3.12 -5.14 42.28
N GLY A 117 -2.08 -5.26 43.12
CA GLY A 117 -1.26 -6.46 43.27
C GLY A 117 -0.09 -6.55 42.29
N THR A 118 0.09 -5.57 41.40
CA THR A 118 1.23 -5.51 40.47
C THR A 118 2.35 -4.60 41.01
N PRO A 119 3.57 -4.65 40.44
CA PRO A 119 4.66 -3.72 40.81
C PRO A 119 4.29 -2.23 40.69
N VAL A 120 3.30 -1.88 39.86
CA VAL A 120 2.86 -0.50 39.60
C VAL A 120 1.74 -0.06 40.55
N GLU A 121 1.31 -0.90 41.51
CA GLU A 121 0.21 -0.59 42.46
C GLU A 121 0.41 0.76 43.18
N ALA A 122 1.62 1.04 43.66
CA ALA A 122 1.90 2.26 44.40
C ALA A 122 1.66 3.52 43.54
N ALA A 123 2.12 3.49 42.28
CA ALA A 123 1.91 4.56 41.33
C ALA A 123 0.43 4.70 40.93
N ALA A 124 -0.29 3.59 40.78
CA ALA A 124 -1.73 3.61 40.53
C ALA A 124 -2.50 4.29 41.68
N LEU A 125 -2.11 4.03 42.92
CA LEU A 125 -2.68 4.73 44.09
C LEU A 125 -2.31 6.21 44.13
N ASP A 126 -1.11 6.58 43.68
CA ASP A 126 -0.70 7.99 43.55
C ASP A 126 -1.56 8.73 42.52
N VAL A 127 -1.88 8.11 41.38
CA VAL A 127 -2.80 8.70 40.38
C VAL A 127 -4.17 8.97 40.99
N PHE A 128 -4.75 8.00 41.71
CA PHE A 128 -6.01 8.21 42.44
C PHE A 128 -5.89 9.36 43.46
N GLY A 129 -4.89 9.30 44.33
CA GLY A 129 -4.73 10.24 45.43
C GLY A 129 -4.48 11.67 44.97
N ASN A 130 -3.63 11.85 43.96
CA ASN A 130 -3.29 13.16 43.41
C ASN A 130 -4.51 13.78 42.73
N GLN A 131 -5.20 13.03 41.86
CA GLN A 131 -6.40 13.55 41.20
C GLN A 131 -7.51 13.92 42.19
N LEU A 132 -7.72 13.14 43.27
CA LEU A 132 -8.72 13.48 44.29
C LEU A 132 -8.38 14.79 45.04
N ARG A 133 -7.09 15.08 45.27
CA ARG A 133 -6.67 16.36 45.86
C ARG A 133 -6.89 17.52 44.90
N GLU A 134 -6.54 17.34 43.63
CA GLU A 134 -6.79 18.33 42.57
C GLU A 134 -8.29 18.62 42.45
N ASP A 135 -9.12 17.58 42.39
CA ASP A 135 -10.57 17.69 42.30
C ASP A 135 -11.16 18.41 43.50
N LEU A 136 -10.69 18.12 44.72
CA LEU A 136 -11.19 18.79 45.94
C LEU A 136 -10.83 20.28 45.95
N ALA A 137 -9.62 20.63 45.48
CA ALA A 137 -9.20 22.01 45.35
C ALA A 137 -10.02 22.75 44.28
N ALA A 138 -10.27 22.11 43.12
CA ALA A 138 -11.12 22.64 42.06
C ALA A 138 -12.56 22.87 42.55
N LEU A 139 -13.12 21.92 43.31
CA LEU A 139 -14.44 22.09 43.93
C LEU A 139 -14.50 23.32 44.84
N GLY A 140 -13.46 23.55 45.65
CA GLY A 140 -13.35 24.74 46.51
C GLY A 140 -13.30 26.06 45.75
N ARG A 141 -12.83 26.05 44.49
CA ARG A 141 -12.82 27.20 43.57
C ARG A 141 -14.08 27.32 42.71
N GLY A 142 -15.01 26.36 42.81
CA GLY A 142 -16.18 26.30 41.93
C GLY A 142 -15.86 25.86 40.49
N GLU A 143 -14.71 25.22 40.28
CA GLU A 143 -14.26 24.70 38.98
C GLU A 143 -14.79 23.27 38.72
N PRO A 144 -14.89 22.83 37.45
CA PRO A 144 -15.22 21.45 37.12
C PRO A 144 -14.23 20.44 37.73
N VAL A 145 -14.74 19.31 38.22
CA VAL A 145 -13.94 18.22 38.80
C VAL A 145 -13.89 17.00 37.89
N SER A 146 -12.84 16.19 38.00
CA SER A 146 -12.71 14.96 37.22
C SER A 146 -13.70 13.87 37.68
N LEU A 147 -13.80 12.79 36.88
CA LEU A 147 -14.58 11.60 37.25
C LEU A 147 -13.82 10.64 38.20
N CYS A 148 -12.65 11.00 38.74
CA CYS A 148 -11.86 10.12 39.59
C CYS A 148 -12.65 9.58 40.79
N ALA A 149 -13.34 10.47 41.53
CA ALA A 149 -14.15 10.09 42.69
C ALA A 149 -15.30 9.13 42.36
N LYS A 150 -15.82 9.16 41.12
CA LYS A 150 -16.84 8.21 40.64
C LYS A 150 -16.30 6.78 40.61
N TRP A 151 -15.05 6.61 40.18
CA TRP A 151 -14.47 5.29 39.90
C TRP A 151 -13.73 4.65 41.07
N VAL A 152 -13.40 5.41 42.12
CA VAL A 152 -12.92 4.82 43.38
C VAL A 152 -14.02 3.91 43.96
N PRO A 153 -13.79 2.61 44.17
CA PRO A 153 -14.76 1.71 44.80
C PRO A 153 -15.22 2.23 46.17
N SER A 154 -16.49 1.96 46.51
CA SER A 154 -16.96 2.21 47.86
C SER A 154 -16.55 1.06 48.77
N GLU A 155 -16.16 1.39 49.99
CA GLU A 155 -15.71 0.44 51.01
C GLU A 155 -16.65 -0.78 51.12
N LYS A 156 -16.07 -1.99 51.12
CA LYS A 156 -16.77 -3.28 51.25
C LYS A 156 -17.74 -3.64 50.10
N LYS A 157 -17.83 -2.85 49.03
CA LYS A 157 -18.56 -3.24 47.81
C LYS A 157 -17.75 -4.24 46.98
N ALA A 158 -18.40 -4.89 46.01
CA ALA A 158 -17.82 -6.00 45.24
C ALA A 158 -16.40 -5.70 44.71
N SER A 159 -16.22 -4.58 44.00
CA SER A 159 -14.91 -4.19 43.44
C SER A 159 -13.85 -3.91 44.51
N ASP A 160 -14.25 -3.40 45.69
CA ASP A 160 -13.33 -3.13 46.81
C ASP A 160 -12.94 -4.41 47.54
N LYS A 161 -13.83 -5.42 47.63
CA LYS A 161 -13.48 -6.71 48.22
C LYS A 161 -12.32 -7.39 47.48
N THR A 162 -12.29 -7.26 46.15
CA THR A 162 -11.24 -7.81 45.30
C THR A 162 -9.98 -6.94 45.30
N SER A 163 -10.12 -5.64 45.02
CA SER A 163 -8.97 -4.74 44.85
C SER A 163 -8.35 -4.25 46.17
N ARG A 164 -9.16 -4.17 47.23
CA ARG A 164 -8.89 -3.51 48.52
C ARG A 164 -8.44 -2.05 48.38
N VAL A 165 -8.73 -1.43 47.23
CA VAL A 165 -8.19 -0.11 46.87
C VAL A 165 -8.60 0.98 47.84
N THR A 166 -9.78 0.92 48.47
CA THR A 166 -10.21 1.96 49.43
C THR A 166 -9.28 2.00 50.63
N SER A 167 -8.95 0.83 51.19
CA SER A 167 -8.06 0.71 52.35
C SER A 167 -6.61 1.10 52.00
N LYS A 168 -6.15 0.68 50.81
CA LYS A 168 -4.81 0.99 50.30
C LYS A 168 -4.64 2.47 50.00
N LEU A 169 -5.61 3.08 49.34
CA LEU A 169 -5.64 4.51 49.01
C LEU A 169 -5.73 5.37 50.26
N ALA A 170 -6.60 5.03 51.21
CA ALA A 170 -6.69 5.73 52.48
C ALA A 170 -5.34 5.72 53.21
N LYS A 171 -4.70 4.54 53.32
CA LYS A 171 -3.35 4.41 53.90
C LYS A 171 -2.32 5.26 53.15
N LYS A 172 -2.29 5.20 51.82
CA LYS A 172 -1.36 5.96 50.97
C LYS A 172 -1.54 7.48 51.13
N MET A 173 -2.76 7.94 51.36
CA MET A 173 -3.07 9.35 51.60
C MET A 173 -2.91 9.78 53.08
N GLY A 174 -2.53 8.87 53.99
CA GLY A 174 -2.43 9.17 55.42
C GLY A 174 -3.79 9.36 56.12
N LEU A 175 -4.83 8.70 55.62
CA LEU A 175 -6.22 8.84 56.07
C LEU A 175 -6.81 7.52 56.55
N THR A 176 -7.89 7.60 57.33
CA THR A 176 -8.79 6.46 57.56
C THR A 176 -9.76 6.31 56.37
N CYS A 177 -10.32 5.12 56.15
CA CYS A 177 -11.37 4.92 55.13
C CYS A 177 -12.57 5.87 55.34
N ALA A 178 -12.93 6.12 56.60
CA ALA A 178 -13.99 7.07 56.95
C ALA A 178 -13.62 8.51 56.55
N SER A 179 -12.37 8.92 56.80
CA SER A 179 -11.85 10.25 56.42
C SER A 179 -11.76 10.41 54.91
N LEU A 180 -11.29 9.40 54.17
CA LEU A 180 -11.26 9.40 52.71
C LEU A 180 -12.68 9.59 52.14
N ARG A 181 -13.65 8.84 52.67
CA ARG A 181 -15.06 8.95 52.26
C ARG A 181 -15.62 10.34 52.53
N LYS A 182 -15.53 10.83 53.78
CA LYS A 182 -16.14 12.10 54.21
C LYS A 182 -15.49 13.32 53.56
N THR A 183 -14.18 13.31 53.39
CA THR A 183 -13.40 14.48 52.96
C THR A 183 -13.32 14.59 51.43
N TYR A 184 -13.16 13.47 50.73
CA TYR A 184 -12.96 13.46 49.28
C TYR A 184 -14.16 12.89 48.53
N LEU A 185 -14.48 11.61 48.76
CA LEU A 185 -15.43 10.91 47.88
C LEU A 185 -16.85 11.45 47.96
N SER A 186 -17.38 11.72 49.16
CA SER A 186 -18.73 12.24 49.35
C SER A 186 -18.95 13.61 48.71
N PRO A 187 -18.14 14.66 48.99
CA PRO A 187 -18.34 15.98 48.37
C PRO A 187 -18.09 15.97 46.86
N LEU A 188 -17.05 15.28 46.38
CA LEU A 188 -16.76 15.19 44.94
C LEU A 188 -17.86 14.44 44.16
N ARG A 189 -18.38 13.33 44.70
CA ARG A 189 -19.54 12.67 44.08
C ARG A 189 -20.79 13.53 44.13
N ALA A 190 -20.90 14.43 45.12
CA ALA A 190 -22.01 15.34 45.22
C ALA A 190 -21.93 16.48 44.17
N SER A 191 -20.74 16.89 43.72
CA SER A 191 -20.62 17.91 42.66
C SER A 191 -20.85 17.34 41.25
N LEU A 192 -20.58 16.05 41.03
CA LEU A 192 -20.66 15.42 39.70
C LEU A 192 -22.09 15.28 39.11
N GLN A 193 -23.14 15.65 39.83
CA GLN A 193 -24.56 15.61 39.38
C GLN A 193 -24.94 14.36 38.56
N LEU A 194 -24.44 13.18 38.97
CA LEU A 194 -24.64 11.93 38.24
C LEU A 194 -26.12 11.52 38.24
N LEU A 195 -26.61 11.02 37.10
CA LEU A 195 -27.99 10.56 36.94
C LEU A 195 -28.41 9.58 38.05
N GLU A 196 -27.55 8.59 38.33
CA GLU A 196 -27.84 7.53 39.30
C GLU A 196 -28.08 8.09 40.70
N ARG A 197 -27.52 9.26 41.03
CA ARG A 197 -27.75 9.92 42.31
C ARG A 197 -29.18 10.45 42.42
N PHE A 198 -29.69 11.13 41.39
CA PHE A 198 -31.07 11.60 41.36
C PHE A 198 -32.05 10.43 41.44
N MET A 199 -31.78 9.35 40.69
CA MET A 199 -32.57 8.13 40.73
C MET A 199 -32.57 7.48 42.12
N CYS A 200 -31.40 7.34 42.77
CA CYS A 200 -31.29 6.79 44.11
C CYS A 200 -31.95 7.67 45.18
N ALA A 201 -31.88 8.99 45.03
CA ALA A 201 -32.54 9.96 45.91
C ALA A 201 -34.05 10.05 45.68
N LYS A 202 -34.57 9.37 44.64
CA LYS A 202 -35.95 9.51 44.13
C LYS A 202 -36.32 10.94 43.73
N ASP A 203 -35.31 11.75 43.41
CA ASP A 203 -35.44 13.14 42.98
C ASP A 203 -35.50 13.18 41.44
N TRP A 204 -36.57 12.61 40.89
CA TRP A 204 -36.71 12.42 39.44
C TRP A 204 -36.89 13.76 38.72
N ASP A 205 -37.62 14.71 39.32
CA ASP A 205 -37.93 16.00 38.71
C ASP A 205 -36.69 16.86 38.43
N ALA A 206 -35.63 16.69 39.22
CA ALA A 206 -34.34 17.37 39.03
C ALA A 206 -33.54 16.86 37.82
N ILE A 207 -33.93 15.74 37.19
CA ILE A 207 -33.21 15.18 36.02
C ILE A 207 -33.47 16.04 34.79
N ASP A 208 -32.40 16.63 34.24
CA ASP A 208 -32.42 17.30 32.93
C ASP A 208 -32.20 16.27 31.81
N LEU A 209 -33.30 15.88 31.14
CA LEU A 209 -33.30 14.87 30.08
C LEU A 209 -32.39 15.22 28.89
N ASN A 210 -32.11 16.51 28.64
CA ASN A 210 -31.21 16.95 27.56
C ASN A 210 -29.73 16.74 27.90
N LYS A 211 -29.40 16.58 29.19
CA LYS A 211 -28.03 16.35 29.66
C LYS A 211 -27.74 14.91 30.01
N VAL A 212 -28.74 14.02 29.92
CA VAL A 212 -28.55 12.60 30.22
C VAL A 212 -27.57 11.99 29.20
N PRO A 213 -26.50 11.32 29.64
CA PRO A 213 -25.57 10.64 28.75
C PRO A 213 -26.24 9.58 27.89
N SER A 214 -25.74 9.39 26.67
CA SER A 214 -26.37 8.53 25.65
C SER A 214 -26.66 7.10 26.11
N VAL A 215 -25.68 6.45 26.76
CA VAL A 215 -25.82 5.08 27.28
C VAL A 215 -26.86 5.02 28.40
N ALA A 216 -26.90 6.02 29.28
CA ALA A 216 -27.87 6.07 30.37
C ALA A 216 -29.29 6.29 29.83
N MET A 217 -29.44 7.17 28.84
CA MET A 217 -30.70 7.36 28.12
C MET A 217 -31.13 6.07 27.41
N HIS A 218 -30.21 5.37 26.75
CA HIS A 218 -30.50 4.08 26.12
C HIS A 218 -30.94 3.01 27.13
N ILE A 219 -30.39 2.98 28.35
CA ILE A 219 -30.78 1.98 29.37
C ILE A 219 -32.11 2.33 30.03
N HIS A 220 -32.29 3.60 30.42
CA HIS A 220 -33.40 4.03 31.29
C HIS A 220 -34.61 4.58 30.52
N GLY A 221 -34.41 4.98 29.27
CA GLY A 221 -35.43 5.54 28.38
C GLY A 221 -36.24 4.51 27.59
N LYS A 222 -35.92 3.22 27.69
CA LYS A 222 -36.67 2.12 27.04
C LYS A 222 -38.13 2.07 27.53
N PRO A 223 -39.04 1.50 26.73
CA PRO A 223 -40.41 1.26 27.16
C PRO A 223 -40.47 0.52 28.50
N LYS A 224 -41.36 0.95 29.39
CA LYS A 224 -41.57 0.41 30.74
C LYS A 224 -40.32 0.47 31.64
N HIS A 225 -39.35 1.35 31.38
CA HIS A 225 -38.18 1.53 32.25
C HIS A 225 -38.29 2.79 33.13
N ALA A 226 -37.19 3.15 33.79
CA ALA A 226 -37.16 4.13 34.87
C ALA A 226 -37.74 5.51 34.48
N PHE A 227 -37.41 6.03 33.30
CA PHE A 227 -37.91 7.35 32.90
C PHE A 227 -39.40 7.35 32.62
N GLU A 228 -39.92 6.34 31.92
CA GLU A 228 -41.37 6.25 31.69
C GLU A 228 -42.15 6.00 32.99
N ARG A 229 -41.61 5.17 33.91
CA ARG A 229 -42.27 4.86 35.20
C ARG A 229 -42.32 6.03 36.17
N HIS A 230 -41.30 6.90 36.16
CA HIS A 230 -41.14 7.93 37.18
C HIS A 230 -41.21 9.37 36.66
N LEU A 231 -41.06 9.56 35.35
CA LEU A 231 -41.12 10.85 34.66
C LEU A 231 -42.12 10.81 33.50
N SER A 232 -43.21 10.04 33.60
CA SER A 232 -44.17 9.79 32.50
C SER A 232 -44.48 11.02 31.65
N ASP A 233 -45.02 12.07 32.26
CA ASP A 233 -45.48 13.27 31.53
C ASP A 233 -44.29 14.05 30.96
N LYS A 234 -43.29 14.35 31.81
CA LYS A 234 -42.06 15.07 31.45
C LYS A 234 -41.28 14.37 30.32
N PHE A 235 -41.19 13.06 30.37
CA PHE A 235 -40.47 12.25 29.39
C PHE A 235 -41.26 12.13 28.09
N SER A 236 -42.58 12.00 28.14
CA SER A 236 -43.44 11.98 26.95
C SER A 236 -43.42 13.31 26.22
N GLU A 237 -43.53 14.43 26.94
CA GLU A 237 -43.39 15.78 26.37
C GLU A 237 -41.99 15.99 25.76
N TRP A 238 -40.94 15.59 26.48
CA TRP A 238 -39.58 15.69 25.99
C TRP A 238 -39.37 14.86 24.70
N LYS A 239 -39.90 13.63 24.63
CA LYS A 239 -39.85 12.77 23.42
C LYS A 239 -40.57 13.41 22.23
N ALA A 240 -41.76 13.98 22.45
CA ALA A 240 -42.49 14.71 21.40
C ALA A 240 -41.68 15.91 20.87
N GLY A 241 -40.91 16.56 21.74
CA GLY A 241 -40.00 17.65 21.38
C GLY A 241 -38.80 17.25 20.50
N LEU A 242 -38.42 15.96 20.45
CA LEU A 242 -37.27 15.49 19.65
C LEU A 242 -37.53 15.65 18.14
N ALA A 243 -38.72 15.27 17.67
CA ALA A 243 -39.08 15.36 16.25
C ALA A 243 -39.12 16.80 15.72
N THR A 244 -39.36 17.77 16.61
CA THR A 244 -39.43 19.21 16.27
C THR A 244 -38.15 19.97 16.55
N GLY A 245 -37.11 19.30 17.07
CA GLY A 245 -35.84 19.92 17.47
C GLY A 245 -35.90 20.77 18.75
N LYS A 246 -37.05 20.82 19.44
CA LYS A 246 -37.21 21.51 20.74
C LYS A 246 -36.43 20.82 21.86
N SER A 247 -36.30 19.49 21.77
CA SER A 247 -35.50 18.66 22.68
C SER A 247 -34.26 18.14 21.98
N LYS A 248 -33.20 17.86 22.74
CA LYS A 248 -31.94 17.29 22.21
C LYS A 248 -31.61 15.99 22.92
N VAL A 249 -31.24 14.96 22.16
CA VAL A 249 -30.70 13.70 22.68
C VAL A 249 -29.19 13.65 22.48
N ASN A 250 -28.45 13.24 23.51
CA ASN A 250 -27.05 12.88 23.33
C ASN A 250 -26.96 11.44 22.80
N ALA A 251 -26.37 11.23 21.63
CA ALA A 251 -26.15 9.91 21.05
C ALA A 251 -24.67 9.62 20.71
N SER A 252 -23.75 10.54 21.03
CA SER A 252 -22.35 10.54 20.57
C SER A 252 -21.51 9.30 20.92
N VAL A 253 -21.93 8.51 21.91
CA VAL A 253 -21.18 7.33 22.40
C VAL A 253 -21.91 6.00 22.12
N LEU A 254 -23.10 6.03 21.51
CA LEU A 254 -23.81 4.80 21.17
C LEU A 254 -23.25 4.20 19.89
N PHE A 255 -23.22 2.87 19.81
CA PHE A 255 -22.93 2.16 18.58
C PHE A 255 -24.22 1.87 17.79
N PRO A 256 -24.17 1.78 16.45
CA PRO A 256 -25.34 1.54 15.61
C PRO A 256 -26.15 0.32 16.04
N HIS A 257 -25.46 -0.79 16.35
CA HIS A 257 -26.08 -2.04 16.77
C HIS A 257 -26.89 -1.88 18.08
N GLN A 258 -26.50 -0.99 18.99
CA GLN A 258 -27.22 -0.78 20.25
C GLN A 258 -28.57 -0.07 20.01
N VAL A 259 -28.62 0.85 19.05
CA VAL A 259 -29.86 1.54 18.67
C VAL A 259 -30.79 0.58 17.94
N VAL A 260 -30.26 -0.14 16.95
CA VAL A 260 -30.99 -1.13 16.13
C VAL A 260 -31.51 -2.32 16.96
N GLU A 261 -30.79 -2.72 18.02
CA GLU A 261 -31.16 -3.86 18.88
C GLU A 261 -32.60 -3.81 19.38
N GLN A 262 -33.10 -2.60 19.66
CA GLN A 262 -34.42 -2.40 20.25
C GLN A 262 -35.53 -2.94 19.35
N TYR A 263 -35.44 -2.66 18.05
CA TYR A 263 -36.39 -3.16 17.06
C TYR A 263 -36.05 -4.59 16.61
N TYR A 264 -34.75 -4.90 16.47
CA TYR A 264 -34.32 -6.22 16.01
C TYR A 264 -34.76 -7.35 16.94
N ARG A 265 -34.64 -7.15 18.26
CA ARG A 265 -35.03 -8.18 19.25
C ARG A 265 -36.53 -8.23 19.53
N ASN A 266 -37.27 -7.18 19.21
CA ASN A 266 -38.70 -7.11 19.48
C ASN A 266 -39.43 -6.35 18.36
N ARG A 267 -39.82 -7.08 17.32
CA ARG A 267 -40.48 -6.54 16.12
C ARG A 267 -41.92 -6.07 16.33
N GLU A 268 -42.51 -6.39 17.48
CA GLU A 268 -43.84 -5.92 17.89
C GLU A 268 -43.81 -4.49 18.45
N LEU A 269 -42.63 -3.91 18.67
CA LEU A 269 -42.53 -2.52 19.14
C LEU A 269 -42.90 -1.53 18.03
N GLU A 270 -43.68 -0.52 18.42
CA GLU A 270 -43.93 0.68 17.62
C GLU A 270 -42.66 1.55 17.52
N ALA A 271 -42.62 2.40 16.49
CA ALA A 271 -41.52 3.36 16.32
C ALA A 271 -41.47 4.35 17.49
N ASP A 272 -40.32 4.39 18.18
CA ASP A 272 -40.06 5.29 19.31
C ASP A 272 -39.29 6.54 18.84
N PRO A 273 -39.83 7.76 19.07
CA PRO A 273 -39.15 9.02 18.76
C PRO A 273 -37.74 9.15 19.35
N LEU A 274 -37.48 8.55 20.51
CA LEU A 274 -36.14 8.55 21.12
C LEU A 274 -35.14 7.77 20.25
N VAL A 275 -35.53 6.59 19.80
CA VAL A 275 -34.67 5.69 19.02
C VAL A 275 -34.42 6.28 17.64
N GLU A 276 -35.45 6.88 17.02
CA GLU A 276 -35.30 7.61 15.76
C GLU A 276 -34.34 8.80 15.91
N ALA A 277 -34.49 9.62 16.95
CA ALA A 277 -33.60 10.75 17.18
C ALA A 277 -32.14 10.31 17.41
N GLN A 278 -31.92 9.19 18.13
CA GLN A 278 -30.58 8.62 18.29
C GLN A 278 -29.97 8.18 16.96
N TRP A 279 -30.76 7.58 16.08
CA TRP A 279 -30.33 7.18 14.74
C TRP A 279 -29.99 8.38 13.85
N GLN A 280 -30.84 9.43 13.86
CA GLN A 280 -30.60 10.64 13.09
C GLN A 280 -29.29 11.34 13.47
N VAL A 281 -28.92 11.34 14.75
CA VAL A 281 -27.61 11.85 15.18
C VAL A 281 -26.47 11.04 14.58
N MET A 282 -26.56 9.71 14.53
CA MET A 282 -25.53 8.86 13.92
C MET A 282 -25.39 9.11 12.41
N LEU A 283 -26.51 9.29 11.71
CA LEU A 283 -26.50 9.64 10.28
C LEU A 283 -25.85 10.99 10.03
N GLN A 284 -26.18 11.99 10.86
CA GLN A 284 -25.57 13.31 10.73
C GLN A 284 -24.06 13.25 10.98
N GLN A 285 -23.62 12.56 12.03
CA GLN A 285 -22.20 12.35 12.29
C GLN A 285 -21.49 11.64 11.13
N GLY A 286 -22.14 10.64 10.52
CA GLY A 286 -21.61 9.96 9.34
C GLY A 286 -21.43 10.91 8.15
N ARG A 287 -22.41 11.80 7.90
CA ARG A 287 -22.35 12.81 6.83
C ARG A 287 -21.31 13.90 7.10
N ASP A 288 -21.16 14.33 8.35
CA ASP A 288 -20.19 15.34 8.75
C ASP A 288 -18.73 14.87 8.54
N LEU A 289 -18.49 13.56 8.56
CA LEU A 289 -17.19 12.96 8.25
C LEU A 289 -16.86 12.92 6.74
N GLY A 290 -17.85 13.13 5.88
CA GLY A 290 -17.68 13.17 4.43
C GLY A 290 -18.65 12.27 3.66
N THR A 291 -18.47 12.24 2.34
CA THR A 291 -19.42 11.60 1.42
C THR A 291 -18.98 10.19 1.02
N LEU A 292 -19.89 9.20 1.16
CA LEU A 292 -19.71 7.83 0.68
C LEU A 292 -20.25 7.65 -0.74
N SER A 293 -19.63 8.32 -1.72
CA SER A 293 -20.00 8.17 -3.13
C SER A 293 -19.58 6.80 -3.67
N ARG A 294 -20.37 6.20 -4.57
CA ARG A 294 -20.09 4.91 -5.23
C ARG A 294 -19.66 3.80 -4.25
N THR A 295 -20.33 3.71 -3.10
CA THR A 295 -19.98 2.76 -2.03
C THR A 295 -21.15 1.80 -1.80
N LEU A 296 -20.90 0.49 -1.96
CA LEU A 296 -21.87 -0.56 -1.67
C LEU A 296 -21.45 -1.28 -0.39
N VAL A 297 -22.39 -1.46 0.54
CA VAL A 297 -22.18 -2.25 1.75
C VAL A 297 -22.61 -3.70 1.52
N MET A 298 -21.78 -4.62 2.00
CA MET A 298 -22.04 -6.05 2.00
C MET A 298 -22.24 -6.52 3.43
N SER A 299 -23.45 -6.96 3.77
CA SER A 299 -23.81 -7.45 5.10
C SER A 299 -23.80 -8.98 5.10
N ASP A 300 -22.87 -9.56 5.85
CA ASP A 300 -22.84 -11.00 6.08
C ASP A 300 -24.01 -11.39 6.99
N VAL A 301 -24.84 -12.31 6.52
CA VAL A 301 -26.01 -12.85 7.23
C VAL A 301 -25.95 -14.38 7.33
N SER A 302 -24.73 -14.92 7.23
CA SER A 302 -24.46 -16.36 7.32
C SER A 302 -24.72 -16.94 8.71
N GLY A 303 -24.77 -18.26 8.81
CA GLY A 303 -25.05 -18.96 10.07
C GLY A 303 -24.01 -18.71 11.17
N SER A 304 -22.76 -18.34 10.83
CA SER A 304 -21.72 -18.04 11.82
C SER A 304 -21.89 -16.68 12.49
N MET A 305 -22.68 -15.79 11.89
CA MET A 305 -22.92 -14.43 12.37
C MET A 305 -23.89 -14.36 13.57
N GLU A 306 -24.18 -15.45 14.29
CA GLU A 306 -25.21 -15.48 15.34
C GLU A 306 -24.99 -14.45 16.47
N GLY A 307 -26.08 -13.81 16.93
CA GLY A 307 -26.07 -12.94 18.09
C GLY A 307 -25.61 -11.51 17.77
N LEU A 308 -24.54 -11.05 18.44
CA LEU A 308 -24.04 -9.68 18.29
C LEU A 308 -23.45 -9.39 16.89
N PRO A 309 -22.66 -10.30 16.26
CA PRO A 309 -22.20 -10.13 14.88
C PRO A 309 -23.31 -9.83 13.88
N MET A 310 -24.42 -10.59 13.90
CA MET A 310 -25.58 -10.37 13.02
C MET A 310 -26.14 -8.97 13.22
N LEU A 311 -26.32 -8.60 14.49
CA LEU A 311 -26.87 -7.30 14.84
C LEU A 311 -25.95 -6.15 14.37
N VAL A 312 -24.63 -6.33 14.44
CA VAL A 312 -23.65 -5.36 13.91
C VAL A 312 -23.69 -5.32 12.39
N SER A 313 -23.78 -6.46 11.72
CA SER A 313 -23.89 -6.58 10.25
C SER A 313 -25.11 -5.84 9.71
N ILE A 314 -26.27 -6.05 10.33
CA ILE A 314 -27.52 -5.38 9.98
C ILE A 314 -27.42 -3.87 10.27
N ALA A 315 -26.95 -3.49 11.46
CA ALA A 315 -26.90 -2.09 11.84
C ALA A 315 -25.92 -1.26 10.99
N LEU A 316 -24.75 -1.81 10.65
CA LEU A 316 -23.82 -1.15 9.74
C LEU A 316 -24.32 -1.17 8.29
N GLY A 317 -24.98 -2.24 7.85
CA GLY A 317 -25.68 -2.28 6.57
C GLY A 317 -26.67 -1.14 6.41
N LEU A 318 -27.52 -0.92 7.42
CA LEU A 318 -28.47 0.20 7.44
C LEU A 318 -27.76 1.56 7.44
N LEU A 319 -26.78 1.75 8.33
CA LEU A 319 -26.11 3.05 8.48
C LEU A 319 -25.38 3.44 7.19
N ILE A 320 -24.57 2.52 6.65
CA ILE A 320 -23.73 2.80 5.48
C ILE A 320 -24.58 3.02 4.24
N SER A 321 -25.58 2.16 4.00
CA SER A 321 -26.47 2.32 2.84
C SER A 321 -27.27 3.62 2.89
N GLU A 322 -27.62 4.12 4.07
CA GLU A 322 -28.37 5.38 4.22
C GLU A 322 -27.48 6.64 4.08
N VAL A 323 -26.20 6.54 4.44
CA VAL A 323 -25.20 7.61 4.25
C VAL A 323 -24.64 7.60 2.81
N ALA A 324 -24.67 6.46 2.12
CA ALA A 324 -24.27 6.35 0.72
C ALA A 324 -25.13 7.24 -0.19
N GLU A 325 -24.52 7.68 -1.29
CA GLU A 325 -25.16 8.54 -2.29
C GLU A 325 -25.40 7.83 -3.63
N GLY A 326 -26.25 8.43 -4.46
CA GLY A 326 -26.53 7.96 -5.82
C GLY A 326 -27.29 6.62 -5.83
N GLU A 327 -26.89 5.75 -6.75
CA GLU A 327 -27.53 4.47 -7.05
C GLU A 327 -27.39 3.44 -5.92
N PHE A 328 -26.47 3.67 -4.97
CA PHE A 328 -26.22 2.78 -3.84
C PHE A 328 -26.93 3.19 -2.55
N LYS A 329 -27.63 4.34 -2.57
CA LYS A 329 -28.39 4.82 -1.42
C LYS A 329 -29.53 3.85 -1.10
N GLY A 330 -29.56 3.36 0.13
CA GLY A 330 -30.54 2.38 0.61
C GLY A 330 -30.35 0.97 0.04
N LEU A 331 -29.24 0.69 -0.64
CA LEU A 331 -28.94 -0.62 -1.20
C LEU A 331 -27.93 -1.38 -0.32
N VAL A 332 -28.28 -2.60 0.06
CA VAL A 332 -27.42 -3.52 0.81
C VAL A 332 -27.28 -4.82 0.02
N LEU A 333 -26.06 -5.34 -0.11
CA LEU A 333 -25.84 -6.69 -0.62
C LEU A 333 -25.74 -7.64 0.57
N THR A 334 -26.78 -8.44 0.81
CA THR A 334 -26.67 -9.51 1.81
C THR A 334 -25.95 -10.69 1.20
N PHE A 335 -25.11 -11.37 1.98
CA PHE A 335 -24.47 -12.59 1.51
C PHE A 335 -24.44 -13.68 2.55
N GLU A 336 -24.81 -14.85 2.06
CA GLU A 336 -24.66 -16.18 2.63
C GLU A 336 -24.37 -17.15 1.47
N THR A 337 -24.84 -18.38 1.50
CA THR A 337 -24.77 -19.35 0.39
C THR A 337 -25.30 -18.74 -0.90
N THR A 338 -26.41 -17.98 -0.82
CA THR A 338 -27.08 -17.31 -1.94
C THR A 338 -27.16 -15.80 -1.68
N PRO A 339 -26.19 -15.01 -2.17
CA PRO A 339 -26.19 -13.55 -2.00
C PRO A 339 -27.36 -12.89 -2.73
N GLN A 340 -27.85 -11.76 -2.20
CA GLN A 340 -28.99 -11.02 -2.78
C GLN A 340 -28.85 -9.51 -2.56
N PHE A 341 -29.25 -8.73 -3.56
CA PHE A 341 -29.44 -7.29 -3.39
C PHE A 341 -30.74 -7.03 -2.65
N HIS A 342 -30.66 -6.27 -1.56
CA HIS A 342 -31.79 -5.86 -0.75
C HIS A 342 -31.91 -4.34 -0.75
N VAL A 343 -33.05 -3.83 -1.21
CA VAL A 343 -33.39 -2.41 -1.09
C VAL A 343 -34.05 -2.21 0.26
N VAL A 344 -33.46 -1.37 1.10
CA VAL A 344 -33.95 -1.09 2.45
C VAL A 344 -35.15 -0.13 2.33
N GLU A 345 -36.32 -0.62 2.72
CA GLU A 345 -37.58 0.12 2.67
C GLU A 345 -38.02 0.55 4.07
N GLY A 346 -38.65 1.73 4.19
CA GLY A 346 -39.24 2.21 5.43
C GLY A 346 -39.08 3.71 5.66
N SER A 347 -40.10 4.31 6.28
CA SER A 347 -40.17 5.74 6.63
C SER A 347 -39.46 6.09 7.94
N ASN A 348 -39.25 5.09 8.80
CA ASN A 348 -38.59 5.21 10.10
C ASN A 348 -37.60 4.05 10.31
N LEU A 349 -36.75 4.13 11.34
CA LEU A 349 -35.73 3.12 11.60
C LEU A 349 -36.35 1.74 11.85
N LYS A 350 -37.50 1.65 12.52
CA LYS A 350 -38.17 0.38 12.82
C LYS A 350 -38.51 -0.38 11.54
N GLU A 351 -39.18 0.29 10.60
CA GLU A 351 -39.53 -0.28 9.30
C GLU A 351 -38.29 -0.71 8.50
N ARG A 352 -37.22 0.10 8.54
CA ARG A 352 -35.95 -0.23 7.85
C ARG A 352 -35.24 -1.43 8.49
N VAL A 353 -35.25 -1.53 9.82
CA VAL A 353 -34.77 -2.71 10.53
C VAL A 353 -35.59 -3.93 10.15
N ASP A 354 -36.92 -3.81 10.10
CA ASP A 354 -37.79 -4.92 9.70
C ASP A 354 -37.55 -5.36 8.26
N SER A 355 -37.36 -4.41 7.35
CA SER A 355 -37.05 -4.65 5.94
C SER A 355 -35.76 -5.45 5.80
N LEU A 356 -34.62 -4.96 6.29
CA LEU A 356 -33.33 -5.65 6.14
C LEU A 356 -33.29 -6.96 6.94
N ALA A 357 -33.89 -6.96 8.13
CA ALA A 357 -33.91 -8.15 8.94
C ALA A 357 -34.96 -9.19 8.49
N GLY A 358 -35.82 -8.86 7.53
CA GLY A 358 -36.71 -9.83 6.87
C GLY A 358 -36.05 -10.57 5.71
N ALA A 359 -34.84 -10.18 5.31
CA ALA A 359 -34.08 -10.84 4.24
C ALA A 359 -33.79 -12.32 4.57
N PRO A 360 -33.62 -13.18 3.56
CA PRO A 360 -33.23 -14.57 3.80
C PRO A 360 -31.86 -14.66 4.50
N TRP A 361 -31.77 -15.48 5.55
CA TRP A 361 -30.59 -15.66 6.40
C TRP A 361 -30.25 -17.14 6.58
N GLY A 362 -28.99 -17.44 6.93
CA GLY A 362 -28.50 -18.80 7.19
C GLY A 362 -27.32 -19.17 6.29
N GLY A 363 -26.95 -20.45 6.19
CA GLY A 363 -25.99 -20.89 5.18
C GLY A 363 -24.50 -20.57 5.42
N SER A 364 -23.65 -20.80 4.42
CA SER A 364 -22.19 -20.59 4.47
C SER A 364 -21.77 -19.23 3.91
N THR A 365 -20.56 -18.76 4.24
CA THR A 365 -20.10 -17.41 3.88
C THR A 365 -19.50 -17.38 2.47
N ASN A 366 -20.35 -17.37 1.44
CA ASN A 366 -19.91 -17.40 0.04
C ASN A 366 -19.58 -16.01 -0.52
N PHE A 367 -18.44 -15.48 -0.10
CA PHE A 367 -17.94 -14.18 -0.54
C PHE A 367 -17.79 -14.06 -2.08
N MET A 368 -17.36 -15.14 -2.74
CA MET A 368 -17.17 -15.14 -4.19
C MET A 368 -18.49 -15.10 -4.96
N ALA A 369 -19.53 -15.76 -4.48
CA ALA A 369 -20.86 -15.65 -5.08
C ALA A 369 -21.38 -14.21 -5.00
N ALA A 370 -21.14 -13.50 -3.90
CA ALA A 370 -21.63 -12.13 -3.74
C ALA A 370 -20.99 -11.19 -4.76
N LEU A 371 -19.69 -11.37 -5.00
CA LEU A 371 -18.94 -10.62 -6.00
C LEU A 371 -19.40 -10.94 -7.43
N ARG A 372 -19.72 -12.21 -7.73
CA ARG A 372 -20.33 -12.61 -9.01
C ARG A 372 -21.68 -11.97 -9.23
N LEU A 373 -22.54 -11.94 -8.21
CA LEU A 373 -23.85 -11.30 -8.32
C LEU A 373 -23.74 -9.82 -8.71
N ILE A 374 -22.76 -9.09 -8.18
CA ILE A 374 -22.49 -7.70 -8.58
C ILE A 374 -22.15 -7.63 -10.07
N LEU A 375 -21.21 -8.47 -10.53
CA LEU A 375 -20.78 -8.51 -11.93
C LEU A 375 -21.91 -8.92 -12.87
N ASP A 376 -22.61 -10.01 -12.57
CA ASP A 376 -23.71 -10.54 -13.38
C ASP A 376 -24.82 -9.50 -13.51
N THR A 377 -25.13 -8.79 -12.43
CA THR A 377 -26.12 -7.69 -12.43
C THR A 377 -25.65 -6.52 -13.28
N ALA A 378 -24.37 -6.13 -13.16
CA ALA A 378 -23.79 -5.05 -13.95
C ALA A 378 -23.79 -5.37 -15.44
N MET A 379 -23.42 -6.61 -15.80
CA MET A 379 -23.44 -7.10 -17.17
C MET A 379 -24.86 -7.18 -17.73
N ALA A 380 -25.79 -7.78 -16.99
CA ALA A 380 -27.18 -7.94 -17.42
C ALA A 380 -27.89 -6.59 -17.64
N LYS A 381 -27.56 -5.57 -16.84
CA LYS A 381 -28.13 -4.22 -16.95
C LYS A 381 -27.30 -3.27 -17.81
N ALA A 382 -26.21 -3.73 -18.42
CA ALA A 382 -25.28 -2.91 -19.19
C ALA A 382 -24.81 -1.65 -18.44
N VAL A 383 -24.48 -1.80 -17.15
CA VAL A 383 -24.03 -0.72 -16.28
C VAL A 383 -22.70 -0.16 -16.79
N ALA A 384 -22.58 1.17 -16.88
CA ALA A 384 -21.35 1.82 -17.29
C ALA A 384 -20.22 1.59 -16.27
N ARG A 385 -18.97 1.53 -16.74
CA ARG A 385 -17.81 1.23 -15.90
C ARG A 385 -17.63 2.22 -14.74
N ASP A 386 -17.93 3.49 -14.98
CA ASP A 386 -17.92 4.58 -14.00
C ASP A 386 -19.16 4.62 -13.10
N SER A 387 -20.17 3.79 -13.36
CA SER A 387 -21.33 3.59 -12.48
C SER A 387 -21.18 2.38 -11.55
N MET A 388 -20.14 1.56 -11.72
CA MET A 388 -19.83 0.47 -10.79
C MET A 388 -19.48 1.00 -9.38
N PRO A 389 -19.70 0.23 -8.31
CA PRO A 389 -19.22 0.61 -6.99
C PRO A 389 -17.70 0.78 -7.05
N ALA A 390 -17.20 1.89 -6.53
CA ALA A 390 -15.77 2.16 -6.37
C ALA A 390 -15.23 1.56 -5.07
N ARG A 391 -16.11 1.35 -4.08
CA ARG A 391 -15.76 0.77 -2.76
C ARG A 391 -16.79 -0.27 -2.34
N LEU A 392 -16.32 -1.38 -1.76
CA LEU A 392 -17.15 -2.37 -1.07
C LEU A 392 -16.78 -2.40 0.40
N ILE A 393 -17.76 -2.16 1.29
CA ILE A 393 -17.56 -2.32 2.72
C ILE A 393 -18.15 -3.67 3.15
N VAL A 394 -17.29 -4.62 3.50
CA VAL A 394 -17.64 -6.00 3.82
C VAL A 394 -17.73 -6.17 5.34
N VAL A 395 -18.94 -6.30 5.87
CA VAL A 395 -19.19 -6.49 7.31
C VAL A 395 -19.40 -7.98 7.58
N SER A 396 -18.40 -8.65 8.16
CA SER A 396 -18.36 -10.12 8.31
C SER A 396 -17.48 -10.56 9.49
N ASP A 397 -17.65 -11.79 9.94
CA ASP A 397 -16.76 -12.46 10.90
C ASP A 397 -15.44 -12.97 10.25
N MET A 398 -15.29 -12.72 8.94
CA MET A 398 -14.15 -13.09 8.09
C MET A 398 -13.96 -14.60 7.92
N GLN A 399 -15.00 -15.42 8.16
CA GLN A 399 -14.98 -16.86 7.93
C GLN A 399 -15.35 -17.21 6.48
N PHE A 400 -14.64 -16.65 5.50
CA PHE A 400 -14.96 -16.90 4.09
C PHE A 400 -14.71 -18.34 3.69
N ASP A 401 -15.58 -18.85 2.82
CA ASP A 401 -15.40 -20.14 2.14
C ASP A 401 -14.22 -20.08 1.17
N GLN A 402 -13.66 -21.26 0.86
CA GLN A 402 -12.59 -21.42 -0.11
C GLN A 402 -13.01 -20.89 -1.49
N ALA A 403 -12.07 -20.26 -2.21
CA ALA A 403 -12.29 -19.90 -3.61
C ALA A 403 -12.56 -21.16 -4.45
N ASP A 404 -13.27 -21.02 -5.58
CA ASP A 404 -13.59 -22.12 -6.50
C ASP A 404 -12.37 -22.99 -6.91
N ARG A 405 -11.15 -22.45 -6.80
CA ARG A 405 -9.89 -23.16 -7.07
C ARG A 405 -9.13 -23.39 -5.77
N ALA A 406 -8.74 -24.64 -5.53
CA ALA A 406 -8.17 -25.08 -4.26
C ALA A 406 -6.85 -24.39 -3.83
N PHE A 407 -6.14 -23.76 -4.77
CA PHE A 407 -4.82 -23.14 -4.57
C PHE A 407 -4.84 -21.61 -4.73
N GLU A 408 -6.01 -20.99 -4.87
CA GLU A 408 -6.18 -19.55 -5.12
C GLU A 408 -6.85 -18.86 -3.92
N THR A 409 -6.40 -17.65 -3.57
CA THR A 409 -7.07 -16.81 -2.56
C THR A 409 -8.31 -16.12 -3.17
N ASN A 410 -9.34 -15.83 -2.37
CA ASN A 410 -10.54 -15.10 -2.82
C ASN A 410 -10.22 -13.79 -3.56
N PHE A 411 -9.12 -13.11 -3.20
CA PHE A 411 -8.71 -11.86 -3.85
C PHE A 411 -8.16 -12.03 -5.28
N LYS A 412 -7.32 -13.05 -5.51
CA LYS A 412 -6.85 -13.40 -6.85
C LYS A 412 -8.02 -13.80 -7.76
N ALA A 413 -8.97 -14.57 -7.22
CA ALA A 413 -10.18 -14.95 -7.94
C ALA A 413 -11.04 -13.72 -8.27
N LEU A 414 -11.18 -12.76 -7.36
CA LEU A 414 -11.86 -11.49 -7.58
C LEU A 414 -11.21 -10.65 -8.70
N GLN A 415 -9.89 -10.46 -8.64
CA GLN A 415 -9.14 -9.70 -9.65
C GLN A 415 -9.33 -10.28 -11.05
N ARG A 416 -9.29 -11.61 -11.15
CA ARG A 416 -9.55 -12.33 -12.39
C ARG A 416 -10.98 -12.12 -12.91
N LEU A 417 -12.00 -12.34 -12.07
CA LEU A 417 -13.41 -12.23 -12.47
C LEU A 417 -13.78 -10.81 -12.95
N TYR A 418 -13.36 -9.78 -12.22
CA TYR A 418 -13.64 -8.39 -12.60
C TYR A 418 -12.91 -8.00 -13.89
N SER A 419 -11.65 -8.43 -14.04
CA SER A 419 -10.88 -8.21 -15.27
C SER A 419 -11.50 -8.91 -16.48
N GLU A 420 -11.96 -10.16 -16.33
CA GLU A 420 -12.66 -10.93 -17.38
C GLU A 420 -13.99 -10.25 -17.79
N ALA A 421 -14.71 -9.68 -16.82
CA ALA A 421 -15.96 -8.94 -17.05
C ALA A 421 -15.75 -7.48 -17.55
N GLY A 422 -14.51 -7.00 -17.64
CA GLY A 422 -14.18 -5.65 -18.14
C GLY A 422 -14.38 -4.51 -17.14
N PHE A 423 -14.47 -4.81 -15.84
CA PHE A 423 -14.65 -3.85 -14.75
C PHE A 423 -13.41 -3.73 -13.84
N ASP A 424 -13.27 -2.60 -13.14
CA ASP A 424 -12.22 -2.43 -12.12
C ASP A 424 -12.62 -3.09 -10.81
N VAL A 425 -11.66 -3.69 -10.12
CA VAL A 425 -11.88 -4.22 -8.78
C VAL A 425 -12.15 -3.05 -7.83
N PRO A 426 -13.29 -3.03 -7.10
CA PRO A 426 -13.57 -1.99 -6.13
C PRO A 426 -12.59 -2.06 -4.96
N HIS A 427 -12.31 -0.92 -4.34
CA HIS A 427 -11.54 -0.87 -3.10
C HIS A 427 -12.33 -1.58 -1.99
N LEU A 428 -11.77 -2.67 -1.46
CA LEU A 428 -12.41 -3.49 -0.44
C LEU A 428 -12.03 -2.99 0.96
N VAL A 429 -13.03 -2.77 1.80
CA VAL A 429 -12.87 -2.46 3.23
C VAL A 429 -13.49 -3.58 4.04
N PHE A 430 -12.67 -4.37 4.72
CA PHE A 430 -13.15 -5.45 5.58
C PHE A 430 -13.39 -4.96 7.00
N TRP A 431 -14.64 -5.03 7.44
CA TRP A 431 -15.06 -4.73 8.80
C TRP A 431 -15.29 -6.04 9.56
N ASN A 432 -14.26 -6.49 10.28
CA ASN A 432 -14.32 -7.74 11.05
C ASN A 432 -15.18 -7.56 12.32
N VAL A 433 -16.34 -8.22 12.37
CA VAL A 433 -17.28 -8.10 13.51
C VAL A 433 -17.00 -9.10 14.63
N GLN A 434 -16.36 -10.24 14.33
CA GLN A 434 -15.95 -11.24 15.31
C GLN A 434 -15.00 -12.27 14.67
N GLY A 435 -13.70 -12.20 14.93
CA GLY A 435 -12.76 -13.23 14.46
C GLY A 435 -12.40 -14.21 15.59
N PRO A 436 -13.09 -15.35 15.79
CA PRO A 436 -12.65 -16.37 16.73
C PRO A 436 -11.36 -17.06 16.28
N SER A 437 -10.96 -16.87 15.02
CA SER A 437 -9.77 -17.47 14.43
C SER A 437 -8.50 -16.61 14.65
N PRO A 438 -7.35 -17.23 15.01
CA PRO A 438 -6.05 -16.55 15.11
C PRO A 438 -5.50 -16.03 13.76
N THR A 439 -6.21 -16.26 12.65
CA THR A 439 -5.81 -15.94 11.27
C THR A 439 -6.96 -15.27 10.49
N PRO A 440 -7.22 -13.97 10.71
CA PRO A 440 -8.02 -13.20 9.75
C PRO A 440 -7.33 -13.17 8.37
N PRO A 441 -8.02 -12.86 7.27
CA PRO A 441 -7.39 -12.53 5.99
C PRO A 441 -6.44 -11.34 6.20
N ARG A 442 -5.13 -11.59 6.20
CA ARG A 442 -4.10 -10.56 6.40
C ARG A 442 -3.66 -10.03 5.04
N PHE A 443 -4.13 -8.83 4.71
CA PHE A 443 -3.77 -8.14 3.46
C PHE A 443 -2.54 -7.26 3.63
N CYS A 444 -1.73 -7.26 2.56
CA CYS A 444 -0.45 -6.60 2.41
C CYS A 444 -0.61 -5.39 1.49
N ASP A 445 -1.16 -4.27 1.96
CA ASP A 445 -1.29 -3.03 1.15
C ASP A 445 -0.69 -1.77 1.81
N LEU A 446 0.00 -1.89 2.95
CA LEU A 446 1.02 -0.90 3.34
C LEU A 446 2.42 -1.29 2.81
N VAL A 447 2.51 -2.51 2.27
CA VAL A 447 3.77 -3.15 1.92
C VAL A 447 4.28 -2.61 0.58
N ALA A 448 3.45 -2.15 -0.36
CA ALA A 448 3.94 -1.69 -1.67
C ALA A 448 4.94 -0.51 -1.61
N ALA A 449 4.80 0.42 -0.66
CA ALA A 449 5.78 1.50 -0.46
C ALA A 449 7.08 1.01 0.21
N ILE A 450 6.98 -0.05 1.01
CA ILE A 450 8.09 -0.63 1.79
C ILE A 450 8.85 -1.69 0.96
N GLU A 451 8.16 -2.54 0.19
CA GLU A 451 8.72 -3.57 -0.70
C GLU A 451 9.45 -2.96 -1.90
N ILE A 452 8.93 -1.87 -2.50
CA ILE A 452 9.65 -1.16 -3.57
C ILE A 452 10.94 -0.52 -3.04
N TYR A 453 10.94 -0.08 -1.77
CA TYR A 453 12.13 0.46 -1.11
C TYR A 453 13.13 -0.63 -0.67
N PHE A 454 12.65 -1.74 -0.08
CA PHE A 454 13.50 -2.89 0.28
C PHE A 454 14.16 -3.55 -0.94
N LEU A 455 13.53 -3.50 -2.12
CA LEU A 455 14.10 -3.98 -3.38
C LEU A 455 15.02 -2.96 -4.09
N SER A 456 15.04 -1.70 -3.66
CA SER A 456 15.88 -0.63 -4.24
C SER A 456 17.10 -0.26 -3.40
N LEU A 457 17.20 -0.77 -2.17
CA LEU A 457 18.42 -0.69 -1.38
C LEU A 457 19.41 -1.78 -1.80
N PRO A 458 20.72 -1.48 -1.92
CA PRO A 458 21.72 -2.54 -2.02
C PRO A 458 21.61 -3.43 -0.76
N PRO A 459 21.73 -4.77 -0.90
CA PRO A 459 21.75 -5.65 0.26
C PRO A 459 22.89 -5.19 1.19
N PRO A 460 22.64 -5.05 2.51
CA PRO A 460 23.65 -4.52 3.42
C PRO A 460 24.88 -5.43 3.39
N GLU A 461 26.05 -4.86 3.10
CA GLU A 461 27.32 -5.60 3.07
C GLU A 461 27.78 -6.03 4.48
N SER A 462 27.10 -5.60 5.55
CA SER A 462 27.44 -5.94 6.92
C SER A 462 26.29 -6.60 7.66
N LYS A 463 26.63 -7.56 8.53
CA LYS A 463 25.70 -8.27 9.44
C LYS A 463 25.13 -7.38 10.56
N ASP A 464 25.50 -6.10 10.61
CA ASP A 464 24.98 -5.14 11.56
C ASP A 464 23.89 -4.30 10.86
N GLY A 465 22.65 -4.48 11.31
CA GLY A 465 21.45 -3.97 10.66
C GLY A 465 21.47 -2.45 10.44
N VAL A 466 21.34 -2.03 9.19
CA VAL A 466 21.09 -0.63 8.82
C VAL A 466 19.61 -0.34 9.09
N PHE A 467 19.33 0.55 10.03
CA PHE A 467 17.99 1.04 10.32
C PHE A 467 17.75 2.35 9.56
N PHE A 468 16.55 2.60 9.06
CA PHE A 468 16.23 3.83 8.32
C PHE A 468 14.99 4.53 8.90
N TRP A 469 15.01 5.86 8.95
CA TRP A 469 13.86 6.68 9.33
C TRP A 469 13.01 6.95 8.10
N ILE A 470 11.69 6.74 8.15
CA ILE A 470 10.77 7.08 7.04
C ILE A 470 9.81 8.15 7.52
N ASP A 471 9.78 9.28 6.81
CA ASP A 471 8.73 10.27 6.92
C ASP A 471 7.81 10.24 5.69
N LEU A 472 6.51 10.25 5.92
CA LEU A 472 5.46 10.22 4.89
C LEU A 472 4.80 11.61 4.91
N PHE A 473 5.05 12.45 3.90
CA PHE A 473 4.54 13.84 3.83
C PHE A 473 3.00 14.00 3.76
N VAL A 474 2.26 12.92 3.99
CA VAL A 474 0.80 12.82 3.85
C VAL A 474 0.11 12.54 5.18
N VAL A 475 0.86 12.05 6.17
CA VAL A 475 0.27 11.66 7.45
C VAL A 475 0.40 12.83 8.42
N ASP A 476 -0.72 13.28 8.94
CA ASP A 476 -0.83 14.21 10.06
C ASP A 476 -0.32 13.56 11.37
N GLN A 477 0.95 13.13 11.40
CA GLN A 477 1.57 12.43 12.53
C GLN A 477 1.80 13.36 13.74
N HIS A 478 1.56 14.65 13.59
CA HIS A 478 2.07 15.69 14.49
C HIS A 478 1.04 16.70 14.98
N ASN A 479 -0.25 16.43 14.83
CA ASN A 479 -1.32 17.11 15.59
C ASN A 479 -1.36 16.75 17.10
N ALA A 480 -0.20 16.36 17.68
CA ALA A 480 -0.05 16.06 19.09
C ALA A 480 0.62 17.25 19.81
N PRO A 481 -0.13 18.15 20.48
CA PRO A 481 0.39 19.36 21.13
C PRO A 481 1.26 19.10 22.39
N ALA A 482 1.80 17.89 22.57
CA ALA A 482 2.34 17.41 23.85
C ALA A 482 3.81 16.94 23.82
N ARG A 483 4.55 17.08 22.71
CA ARG A 483 5.97 16.66 22.70
C ARG A 483 6.87 17.75 23.32
N PRO A 484 7.71 17.42 24.33
CA PRO A 484 8.58 18.40 24.96
C PRO A 484 9.74 18.81 24.03
N HIS A 485 10.13 20.08 24.11
CA HIS A 485 11.26 20.69 23.38
C HIS A 485 12.55 19.83 23.37
N SER A 486 12.89 19.21 24.49
CA SER A 486 14.10 18.37 24.61
C SER A 486 14.08 17.15 23.69
N TRP A 487 12.90 16.60 23.39
CA TRP A 487 12.82 15.44 22.50
C TRP A 487 13.28 15.82 21.08
N TRP A 488 12.93 17.00 20.60
CA TRP A 488 13.28 17.48 19.25
C TRP A 488 14.76 17.88 19.13
N SER A 489 15.29 18.57 20.14
CA SER A 489 16.67 19.09 20.13
C SER A 489 17.75 18.06 20.49
N THR A 490 17.39 16.96 21.16
CA THR A 490 18.34 15.89 21.51
C THR A 490 17.92 14.52 21.02
N THR A 491 16.80 13.97 21.51
CA THR A 491 16.44 12.57 21.27
C THR A 491 16.17 12.25 19.80
N PHE A 492 15.55 13.18 19.08
CA PHE A 492 15.25 13.04 17.66
C PHE A 492 16.51 13.09 16.79
N VAL A 493 17.39 14.06 17.05
CA VAL A 493 18.69 14.20 16.40
C VAL A 493 19.56 12.96 16.67
N ASP A 494 19.57 12.46 17.90
CA ASP A 494 20.30 11.24 18.26
C ASP A 494 19.72 9.98 17.60
N ALA A 495 18.39 9.92 17.41
CA ALA A 495 17.74 8.82 16.68
C ALA A 495 18.16 8.82 15.21
N ILE A 496 18.13 9.98 14.54
CA ILE A 496 18.58 10.10 13.15
C ILE A 496 20.07 9.76 13.04
N ARG A 497 20.91 10.21 13.99
CA ARG A 497 22.33 9.85 14.06
C ARG A 497 22.53 8.33 14.17
N THR A 498 21.68 7.67 14.95
CA THR A 498 21.78 6.21 15.19
C THR A 498 21.34 5.42 13.95
N MET A 499 20.32 5.88 13.24
CA MET A 499 19.86 5.25 12.01
C MET A 499 20.83 5.46 10.86
N GLY A 500 21.47 6.64 10.80
CA GLY A 500 22.43 6.98 9.76
C GLY A 500 21.81 7.15 8.37
N LYS A 501 20.49 6.94 8.23
CA LYS A 501 19.73 7.14 6.99
C LYS A 501 18.29 7.59 7.26
N VAL A 502 17.85 8.59 6.51
CA VAL A 502 16.51 9.19 6.52
C VAL A 502 15.93 9.10 5.12
N VAL A 503 14.66 8.74 5.03
CA VAL A 503 13.92 8.56 3.77
C VAL A 503 12.68 9.44 3.83
N LEU A 504 12.59 10.37 2.89
CA LEU A 504 11.50 11.32 2.80
C LEU A 504 10.56 10.91 1.65
N VAL A 505 9.28 10.64 1.92
CA VAL A 505 8.33 10.16 0.88
C VAL A 505 7.38 11.28 0.45
N PHE A 506 7.55 11.76 -0.79
CA PHE A 506 6.89 12.93 -1.37
C PHE A 506 5.59 12.62 -2.10
N GLN A 507 4.62 13.55 -1.98
CA GLN A 507 3.39 13.61 -2.79
C GLN A 507 3.20 15.01 -3.38
N PRO A 508 3.82 15.31 -4.55
CA PRO A 508 3.93 16.68 -5.05
C PRO A 508 2.61 17.32 -5.56
N PHE A 509 1.56 16.54 -5.81
CA PHE A 509 0.31 17.06 -6.43
C PHE A 509 -0.82 17.40 -5.45
N LEU A 510 -0.78 16.91 -4.21
CA LEU A 510 -1.75 17.31 -3.18
C LEU A 510 -1.28 18.56 -2.42
N ASP A 511 0.02 18.81 -2.44
CA ASP A 511 0.63 19.99 -1.85
C ASP A 511 1.93 20.27 -2.63
N PRO A 512 1.99 21.26 -3.55
CA PRO A 512 3.26 21.66 -4.16
C PRO A 512 4.21 22.31 -3.13
N ILE A 513 3.79 22.37 -1.86
CA ILE A 513 4.42 23.07 -0.77
C ILE A 513 4.68 22.16 0.48
N PRO A 514 5.12 20.89 0.38
CA PRO A 514 5.34 20.06 1.57
C PRO A 514 6.47 20.60 2.46
N LEU A 515 7.35 21.43 1.89
CA LEU A 515 8.48 22.07 2.56
C LEU A 515 8.14 23.40 3.24
N LYS A 516 6.88 23.86 3.17
CA LYS A 516 6.41 24.93 4.06
C LYS A 516 6.16 24.43 5.47
N ARG A 517 6.34 23.17 5.83
CA ARG A 517 6.18 22.76 7.23
C ARG A 517 7.53 22.84 7.95
N ALA A 518 7.62 23.64 9.00
CA ALA A 518 8.85 23.83 9.78
C ALA A 518 9.42 22.51 10.30
N TRP A 519 8.57 21.51 10.55
CA TRP A 519 8.94 20.17 11.01
C TRP A 519 9.69 19.35 9.95
N CYS A 520 9.25 19.41 8.70
CA CYS A 520 9.90 18.72 7.59
C CYS A 520 11.32 19.27 7.36
N LEU A 521 11.47 20.58 7.54
CA LEU A 521 12.77 21.25 7.52
C LEU A 521 13.66 20.83 8.70
N TRP A 522 13.07 20.56 9.87
CA TRP A 522 13.77 20.05 11.03
C TRP A 522 14.34 18.64 10.80
N GLU A 523 13.61 17.75 10.11
CA GLU A 523 14.10 16.40 9.81
C GLU A 523 15.29 16.43 8.84
N VAL A 524 15.17 17.22 7.78
CA VAL A 524 16.27 17.45 6.83
C VAL A 524 17.46 18.07 7.55
N PHE A 525 17.23 19.11 8.37
CA PHE A 525 18.27 19.74 9.18
C PHE A 525 18.98 18.74 10.11
N ALA A 526 18.22 17.92 10.85
CA ALA A 526 18.76 16.96 11.79
C ALA A 526 19.57 15.86 11.07
N ALA A 527 19.11 15.40 9.91
CA ALA A 527 19.86 14.48 9.06
C ALA A 527 21.19 15.10 8.58
N LEU A 528 21.17 16.37 8.16
CA LEU A 528 22.39 17.08 7.77
C LEU A 528 23.35 17.27 8.94
N GLN A 529 22.85 17.68 10.10
CA GLN A 529 23.65 17.89 11.31
C GLN A 529 24.33 16.58 11.78
N THR A 530 23.63 15.46 11.61
CA THR A 530 24.11 14.13 12.04
C THR A 530 24.88 13.40 10.95
N ARG A 531 24.98 13.98 9.74
CA ARG A 531 25.55 13.35 8.55
C ARG A 531 24.84 12.04 8.17
N ALA A 532 23.56 11.90 8.53
CA ALA A 532 22.75 10.80 8.05
C ALA A 532 22.52 10.95 6.54
N ALA A 533 22.52 9.84 5.81
CA ALA A 533 22.13 9.81 4.41
C ALA A 533 20.66 10.24 4.28
N ILE A 534 20.33 11.05 3.27
CA ILE A 534 18.96 11.48 3.00
C ILE A 534 18.56 10.93 1.64
N ASP A 535 17.64 9.98 1.66
CA ASP A 535 17.00 9.44 0.49
C ASP A 535 15.61 10.04 0.35
N VAL A 536 15.12 10.07 -0.88
CA VAL A 536 13.83 10.62 -1.17
C VAL A 536 13.08 9.69 -2.13
N ALA A 537 11.84 9.37 -1.81
CA ALA A 537 11.01 8.45 -2.58
C ALA A 537 9.64 9.07 -2.93
N MET A 538 8.99 8.54 -3.97
CA MET A 538 7.63 8.93 -4.38
C MET A 538 6.76 7.68 -4.60
N PRO A 539 5.46 7.71 -4.21
CA PRO A 539 4.53 6.61 -4.47
C PRO A 539 4.32 6.34 -5.97
N THR A 540 4.20 5.06 -6.33
CA THR A 540 4.07 4.55 -7.72
C THR A 540 2.94 5.19 -8.52
N GLU A 541 1.80 5.48 -7.89
CA GLU A 541 0.63 6.04 -8.58
C GLU A 541 0.85 7.49 -9.03
N GLN A 542 1.61 8.29 -8.25
CA GLN A 542 1.90 9.69 -8.56
C GLN A 542 3.07 9.87 -9.54
N TRP A 543 3.85 8.81 -9.80
CA TRP A 543 4.93 8.84 -10.79
C TRP A 543 4.42 9.17 -12.21
N THR A 544 3.18 8.81 -12.55
CA THR A 544 2.63 9.03 -13.88
C THR A 544 2.38 10.52 -14.14
N ASP A 545 1.66 11.19 -13.24
CA ASP A 545 1.36 12.63 -13.33
C ASP A 545 2.64 13.47 -13.27
N TYR A 546 3.62 13.00 -12.51
CA TYR A 546 4.92 13.62 -12.37
C TYR A 546 5.72 13.59 -13.67
N ARG A 547 5.76 12.44 -14.36
CA ARG A 547 6.44 12.30 -15.67
C ARG A 547 5.77 13.14 -16.75
N VAL A 548 4.44 13.26 -16.72
CA VAL A 548 3.71 14.16 -17.62
C VAL A 548 4.13 15.61 -17.36
N SER A 549 4.20 16.03 -16.10
CA SER A 549 4.60 17.40 -15.73
C SER A 549 6.04 17.75 -16.09
N LEU A 550 7.00 16.82 -15.91
CA LEU A 550 8.39 17.01 -16.36
C LEU A 550 8.55 17.10 -17.88
N ARG A 551 7.60 16.55 -18.63
CA ARG A 551 7.59 16.62 -20.08
C ARG A 551 6.91 17.88 -20.58
N GLU A 552 5.72 18.17 -20.06
CA GLU A 552 4.79 19.18 -20.60
C GLU A 552 4.90 20.53 -19.89
N ASN A 553 5.26 20.56 -18.60
CA ASN A 553 5.26 21.75 -17.74
C ASN A 553 6.58 21.93 -16.96
N TYR A 554 7.71 21.47 -17.51
CA TYR A 554 8.98 21.42 -16.77
C TYR A 554 9.48 22.78 -16.27
N ARG A 555 9.16 23.88 -16.98
CA ARG A 555 9.57 25.23 -16.57
C ARG A 555 8.93 25.60 -15.23
N ASN A 556 7.63 25.33 -15.07
CA ASN A 556 6.92 25.54 -13.81
C ASN A 556 7.50 24.69 -12.68
N VAL A 557 7.96 23.47 -12.99
CA VAL A 557 8.65 22.60 -12.00
C VAL A 557 9.95 23.26 -11.53
N ILE A 558 10.79 23.73 -12.47
CA ILE A 558 12.03 24.44 -12.14
C ILE A 558 11.75 25.72 -11.34
N ASP A 559 10.80 26.55 -11.78
CA ASP A 559 10.44 27.80 -11.11
C ASP A 559 9.94 27.55 -9.68
N THR A 560 9.16 26.47 -9.48
CA THR A 560 8.67 26.06 -8.15
C THR A 560 9.83 25.64 -7.23
N LEU A 561 10.79 24.86 -7.75
CA LEU A 561 11.96 24.45 -6.98
C LEU A 561 12.87 25.64 -6.65
N GLN A 562 13.01 26.59 -7.57
CA GLN A 562 13.80 27.82 -7.35
C GLN A 562 13.15 28.75 -6.34
N ALA A 563 11.82 28.85 -6.33
CA ALA A 563 11.05 29.66 -5.39
C ALA A 563 11.02 29.09 -3.95
N LEU A 564 11.61 27.91 -3.74
CA LEU A 564 11.60 27.25 -2.43
C LEU A 564 12.37 28.05 -1.38
N ASP A 565 11.68 28.40 -0.28
CA ASP A 565 12.28 29.13 0.83
C ASP A 565 11.75 28.67 2.20
N ALA A 566 12.62 27.99 2.94
CA ALA A 566 12.44 27.49 4.30
C ALA A 566 12.09 28.59 5.31
N ARG A 567 12.45 29.85 5.06
CA ARG A 567 12.09 30.98 5.94
C ARG A 567 10.57 31.22 5.98
N HIS A 568 9.86 30.82 4.93
CA HIS A 568 8.41 30.95 4.84
C HIS A 568 7.67 29.71 5.35
N ALA A 569 8.37 28.80 6.03
CA ALA A 569 7.72 27.63 6.60
C ALA A 569 6.74 28.00 7.74
N GLU A 570 5.55 27.44 7.64
CA GLU A 570 4.47 27.39 8.59
C GLU A 570 4.76 26.35 9.67
N ALA A 571 4.44 26.70 10.91
CA ALA A 571 4.41 25.77 12.04
C ALA A 571 3.09 25.96 12.77
N PHE A 572 2.54 24.86 13.27
CA PHE A 572 1.34 24.86 14.09
C PHE A 572 1.54 25.58 15.44
N ASN A 573 2.75 25.53 16.01
CA ASN A 573 3.12 26.21 17.25
C ASN A 573 4.19 27.31 16.97
N PRO A 574 3.90 28.58 17.25
CA PRO A 574 4.84 29.68 17.04
C PRO A 574 6.15 29.54 17.82
N ASN A 575 6.12 28.96 19.03
CA ASN A 575 7.33 28.81 19.85
C ASN A 575 8.30 27.78 19.24
N ASP A 576 7.76 26.69 18.67
CA ASP A 576 8.57 25.67 18.01
C ASP A 576 9.18 26.22 16.70
N LYS A 577 8.45 27.10 16.00
CA LYS A 577 8.94 27.78 14.80
C LYS A 577 10.19 28.59 15.08
N ASP A 578 10.15 29.48 16.06
CA ASP A 578 11.26 30.38 16.39
C ASP A 578 12.53 29.60 16.78
N GLU A 579 12.36 28.46 17.43
CA GLU A 579 13.46 27.60 17.88
C GLU A 579 14.04 26.75 16.75
N ILE A 580 13.19 26.11 15.94
CA ILE A 580 13.62 25.42 14.71
C ILE A 580 14.38 26.40 13.81
N PHE A 581 13.86 27.61 13.67
CA PHE A 581 14.45 28.65 12.82
C PHE A 581 15.81 29.07 13.37
N ARG A 582 15.91 29.33 14.68
CA ARG A 582 17.17 29.65 15.35
C ARG A 582 18.20 28.53 15.20
N ALA A 583 17.80 27.27 15.35
CA ALA A 583 18.69 26.12 15.24
C ALA A 583 19.16 25.88 13.79
N ILE A 584 18.29 26.07 12.80
CA ILE A 584 18.66 26.07 11.39
C ILE A 584 19.69 27.19 11.11
N GLU A 585 19.44 28.42 11.56
CA GLU A 585 20.37 29.54 11.39
C GLU A 585 21.73 29.33 12.07
N GLN A 586 21.74 28.74 13.27
CA GLN A 586 22.98 28.43 13.99
C GLN A 586 23.75 27.24 13.38
N GLY A 587 23.09 26.36 12.64
CA GLY A 587 23.70 25.20 11.99
C GLY A 587 24.08 25.46 10.54
N VAL A 588 23.25 25.02 9.60
CA VAL A 588 23.52 25.07 8.15
C VAL A 588 23.07 26.38 7.49
N GLY A 589 22.29 27.21 8.19
CA GLY A 589 21.64 28.40 7.64
C GLY A 589 20.46 28.06 6.73
N PHE A 590 19.51 28.99 6.61
CA PHE A 590 18.35 28.80 5.73
C PHE A 590 18.73 28.66 4.26
N ASP A 591 19.66 29.46 3.76
CA ASP A 591 20.08 29.38 2.36
C ASP A 591 20.81 28.06 2.07
N GLY A 592 21.60 27.55 3.02
CA GLY A 592 22.24 26.25 2.93
C GLY A 592 21.24 25.10 2.93
N LEU A 593 20.24 25.15 3.83
CA LEU A 593 19.15 24.17 3.88
C LEU A 593 18.30 24.18 2.60
N ASN A 594 17.91 25.38 2.14
CA ASN A 594 17.17 25.58 0.89
C ASN A 594 17.92 24.96 -0.30
N THR A 595 19.20 25.27 -0.41
CA THR A 595 20.06 24.70 -1.46
C THR A 595 20.05 23.19 -1.39
N ARG A 596 20.27 22.61 -0.20
CA ARG A 596 20.34 21.15 -0.05
C ARG A 596 19.04 20.44 -0.40
N VAL A 597 17.91 21.01 0.02
CA VAL A 597 16.58 20.47 -0.32
C VAL A 597 16.35 20.51 -1.82
N ARG A 598 16.69 21.61 -2.50
CA ARG A 598 16.60 21.70 -3.96
C ARG A 598 17.46 20.65 -4.65
N GLN A 599 18.69 20.45 -4.20
CA GLN A 599 19.60 19.44 -4.75
C GLN A 599 19.04 18.02 -4.61
N LEU A 600 18.51 17.67 -3.42
CA LEU A 600 17.94 16.35 -3.15
C LEU A 600 16.71 16.07 -4.03
N VAL A 601 15.78 17.03 -4.08
CA VAL A 601 14.58 16.89 -4.92
C VAL A 601 15.00 16.79 -6.38
N ALA A 602 15.79 17.74 -6.88
CA ALA A 602 16.29 17.75 -8.26
C ALA A 602 16.97 16.45 -8.66
N GLY A 603 17.71 15.78 -7.76
CA GLY A 603 18.36 14.50 -8.03
C GLY A 603 17.39 13.41 -8.45
N ILE A 604 16.27 13.27 -7.75
CA ILE A 604 15.24 12.27 -8.10
C ILE A 604 14.65 12.55 -9.48
N LEU A 605 14.41 13.84 -9.76
CA LEU A 605 13.78 14.29 -10.99
C LEU A 605 14.74 14.18 -12.18
N LEU A 606 16.05 14.23 -11.91
CA LEU A 606 17.10 14.19 -12.92
C LEU A 606 17.01 12.94 -13.78
N VAL A 607 16.74 11.77 -13.21
CA VAL A 607 16.57 10.52 -13.98
C VAL A 607 15.37 10.59 -14.93
N GLY A 608 14.25 11.16 -14.48
CA GLY A 608 13.07 11.39 -15.32
C GLY A 608 13.33 12.39 -16.45
N VAL A 609 14.00 13.51 -16.13
CA VAL A 609 14.43 14.53 -17.11
C VAL A 609 15.41 13.96 -18.12
N THR A 610 16.35 13.11 -17.68
CA THR A 610 17.33 12.44 -18.55
C THR A 610 16.62 11.58 -19.57
N ARG A 611 15.66 10.76 -19.12
CA ARG A 611 14.85 9.91 -20.01
C ARG A 611 14.13 10.72 -21.09
N HIS A 612 13.51 11.84 -20.73
CA HIS A 612 12.84 12.71 -21.71
C HIS A 612 13.85 13.34 -22.68
N SER A 613 15.01 13.75 -22.18
CA SER A 613 16.08 14.36 -22.99
C SER A 613 16.73 13.35 -23.94
N CYS A 614 16.80 12.07 -23.58
CA CYS A 614 17.20 10.99 -24.50
C CYS A 614 16.20 10.84 -25.67
N GLN A 615 14.92 11.13 -25.44
CA GLN A 615 13.86 10.98 -26.44
C GLN A 615 13.74 12.19 -27.37
N ASP A 616 13.89 13.41 -26.83
CA ASP A 616 13.67 14.66 -27.57
C ASP A 616 14.96 15.47 -27.83
N ALA A 617 16.11 14.97 -27.40
CA ALA A 617 17.43 15.61 -27.49
C ALA A 617 17.52 17.00 -26.82
N ASN A 618 16.58 17.35 -25.92
CA ASN A 618 16.55 18.66 -25.27
C ASN A 618 17.51 18.73 -24.06
N LEU A 619 18.78 19.03 -24.33
CA LEU A 619 19.82 19.20 -23.30
C LEU A 619 19.61 20.44 -22.40
N GLN A 620 18.78 21.41 -22.81
CA GLN A 620 18.50 22.56 -21.98
C GLN A 620 17.73 22.15 -20.71
N ARG A 621 16.78 21.22 -20.83
CA ARG A 621 16.03 20.67 -19.68
C ARG A 621 16.97 20.01 -18.67
N LEU A 622 17.96 19.27 -19.16
CA LEU A 622 19.01 18.68 -18.33
C LEU A 622 19.90 19.74 -17.69
N THR A 623 20.27 20.77 -18.45
CA THR A 623 21.08 21.89 -17.94
C THR A 623 20.35 22.61 -16.81
N ASP A 624 19.10 23.03 -17.02
CA ASP A 624 18.33 23.75 -16.01
C ASP A 624 18.15 22.93 -14.71
N MET A 625 18.01 21.60 -14.82
CA MET A 625 17.92 20.72 -13.66
C MET A 625 19.26 20.54 -12.94
N LEU A 626 20.36 20.41 -13.70
CA LEU A 626 21.71 20.33 -13.15
C LEU A 626 22.15 21.66 -12.51
N ASP A 627 21.63 22.80 -12.98
CA ASP A 627 21.88 24.13 -12.39
C ASP A 627 21.27 24.27 -10.98
N LEU A 628 20.33 23.41 -10.60
CA LEU A 628 19.85 23.29 -9.21
C LEU A 628 20.85 22.57 -8.29
N GLY A 629 21.94 22.04 -8.85
CA GLY A 629 23.04 21.36 -8.16
C GLY A 629 22.78 19.95 -7.63
N PRO A 630 21.89 19.12 -8.20
CA PRO A 630 21.73 17.74 -7.74
C PRO A 630 23.01 16.93 -7.90
N ASP A 631 23.11 15.82 -7.15
CA ASP A 631 24.11 14.80 -7.46
C ASP A 631 23.78 14.14 -8.80
N ILE A 632 24.64 14.34 -9.79
CA ILE A 632 24.52 13.80 -11.15
C ILE A 632 24.50 12.26 -11.17
N ASN A 633 25.03 11.63 -10.12
CA ASN A 633 25.08 10.19 -9.94
C ASN A 633 23.91 9.65 -9.10
N THR A 634 22.89 10.48 -8.83
CA THR A 634 21.69 10.03 -8.12
C THR A 634 21.10 8.77 -8.75
N VAL A 635 20.88 7.75 -7.93
CA VAL A 635 20.13 6.56 -8.34
C VAL A 635 18.66 6.78 -8.06
N SER A 636 17.83 6.77 -9.10
CA SER A 636 16.37 6.84 -9.00
C SER A 636 15.75 5.84 -9.96
N THR A 637 14.69 5.15 -9.54
CA THR A 637 14.11 4.02 -10.31
C THR A 637 15.16 2.99 -10.75
N PHE A 638 16.08 2.63 -9.84
CA PHE A 638 17.14 1.63 -10.03
C PHE A 638 18.32 2.03 -10.93
N LEU A 639 18.29 3.19 -11.60
CA LEU A 639 19.33 3.63 -12.53
C LEU A 639 19.87 5.02 -12.18
N THR A 640 21.12 5.30 -12.54
CA THR A 640 21.65 6.67 -12.62
C THR A 640 21.19 7.34 -13.92
N PRO A 641 21.27 8.68 -14.03
CA PRO A 641 21.11 9.38 -15.31
C PRO A 641 21.96 8.77 -16.42
N LEU A 642 23.24 8.48 -16.13
CA LEU A 642 24.14 7.87 -17.09
C LEU A 642 23.66 6.45 -17.48
N GLY A 643 23.19 5.66 -16.51
CA GLY A 643 22.60 4.34 -16.76
C GLY A 643 21.37 4.40 -17.68
N VAL A 644 20.49 5.38 -17.50
CA VAL A 644 19.33 5.59 -18.40
C VAL A 644 19.77 5.98 -19.80
N ALA A 645 20.72 6.92 -19.93
CA ALA A 645 21.23 7.33 -21.24
C ALA A 645 21.91 6.17 -21.97
N SER A 646 22.62 5.32 -21.23
CA SER A 646 23.22 4.10 -21.74
C SER A 646 22.18 3.07 -22.18
N ASP A 647 21.13 2.83 -21.41
CA ASP A 647 20.05 1.89 -21.77
C ASP A 647 19.29 2.34 -23.04
N MET A 648 19.02 3.64 -23.12
CA MET A 648 18.28 4.26 -24.23
C MET A 648 19.11 4.51 -25.49
N ASN A 649 20.38 4.07 -25.52
CA ASN A 649 21.31 4.26 -26.64
C ASN A 649 21.39 5.73 -27.10
N SER A 650 21.65 6.66 -26.17
CA SER A 650 21.75 8.09 -26.48
C SER A 650 23.18 8.62 -26.27
N PRO A 651 24.08 8.51 -27.28
CA PRO A 651 25.45 9.00 -27.19
C PRO A 651 25.54 10.47 -26.79
N LEU A 652 24.66 11.30 -27.36
CA LEU A 652 24.60 12.74 -27.07
C LEU A 652 24.39 13.03 -25.57
N VAL A 653 23.47 12.31 -24.92
CA VAL A 653 23.17 12.49 -23.50
C VAL A 653 24.23 11.84 -22.63
N VAL A 654 24.79 10.70 -23.05
CA VAL A 654 25.94 10.06 -22.37
C VAL A 654 27.15 11.02 -22.36
N ASP A 655 27.55 11.54 -23.50
CA ASP A 655 28.65 12.51 -23.62
C ASP A 655 28.37 13.76 -22.81
N PHE A 656 27.14 14.28 -22.87
CA PHE A 656 26.75 15.44 -22.07
C PHE A 656 26.88 15.19 -20.57
N LEU A 657 26.39 14.05 -20.06
CA LEU A 657 26.47 13.71 -18.64
C LEU A 657 27.92 13.48 -18.19
N LEU A 658 28.73 12.80 -19.01
CA LEU A 658 30.16 12.59 -18.74
C LEU A 658 30.93 13.92 -18.75
N ALA A 659 30.67 14.80 -19.70
CA ALA A 659 31.26 16.15 -19.75
C ALA A 659 30.85 17.02 -18.55
N ARG A 660 29.71 16.71 -17.93
CA ARG A 660 29.24 17.34 -16.68
C ARG A 660 29.73 16.62 -15.42
N GLY A 661 30.61 15.62 -15.56
CA GLY A 661 31.26 14.93 -14.44
C GLY A 661 30.47 13.75 -13.86
N ALA A 662 29.57 13.14 -14.63
CA ALA A 662 28.95 11.88 -14.23
C ALA A 662 30.03 10.80 -14.01
N ASP A 663 29.95 10.10 -12.88
CA ASP A 663 30.83 8.98 -12.58
C ASP A 663 30.45 7.80 -13.47
N VAL A 664 31.35 7.49 -14.39
CA VAL A 664 31.22 6.39 -15.35
C VAL A 664 31.09 5.02 -14.66
N ASN A 665 31.61 4.90 -13.44
CA ASN A 665 31.64 3.68 -12.63
C ASN A 665 30.58 3.66 -11.51
N ALA A 666 29.67 4.63 -11.49
CA ALA A 666 28.60 4.68 -10.50
C ALA A 666 27.81 3.37 -10.47
N ILE A 667 27.69 2.81 -9.26
CA ILE A 667 27.02 1.53 -9.02
C ILE A 667 25.51 1.78 -8.84
N MET A 668 24.73 1.10 -9.66
CA MET A 668 23.27 1.09 -9.66
C MET A 668 22.72 -0.14 -8.91
N ALA A 669 21.41 -0.34 -8.97
CA ALA A 669 20.78 -1.53 -8.40
C ALA A 669 21.40 -2.83 -8.95
N TRP A 670 21.44 -3.86 -8.09
CA TRP A 670 22.06 -5.16 -8.39
C TRP A 670 23.54 -5.07 -8.78
N GLY A 671 24.24 -4.01 -8.36
CA GLY A 671 25.68 -3.85 -8.62
C GLY A 671 26.01 -3.53 -10.08
N HIS A 672 25.04 -3.14 -10.91
CA HIS A 672 25.29 -2.80 -12.30
C HIS A 672 25.95 -1.43 -12.43
N THR A 673 26.81 -1.27 -13.44
CA THR A 673 27.33 0.05 -13.89
C THR A 673 26.72 0.42 -15.24
N ALA A 674 26.92 1.66 -15.69
CA ALA A 674 26.49 2.09 -17.03
C ALA A 674 27.07 1.17 -18.13
N LEU A 675 28.29 0.67 -17.94
CA LEU A 675 28.94 -0.28 -18.85
C LEU A 675 28.24 -1.64 -18.87
N HIS A 676 27.79 -2.16 -17.72
CA HIS A 676 26.97 -3.38 -17.70
C HIS A 676 25.66 -3.21 -18.47
N ILE A 677 24.99 -2.06 -18.30
CA ILE A 677 23.71 -1.78 -18.98
C ILE A 677 23.92 -1.68 -20.50
N ALA A 678 24.94 -0.94 -20.97
CA ALA A 678 25.28 -0.84 -22.39
C ALA A 678 25.66 -2.20 -22.99
N CYS A 679 26.44 -3.01 -22.26
CA CYS A 679 26.80 -4.37 -22.64
C CYS A 679 25.58 -5.31 -22.75
N ARG A 680 24.68 -5.23 -21.78
CA ARG A 680 23.44 -6.02 -21.75
C ARG A 680 22.49 -5.65 -22.90
N ALA A 681 22.41 -4.36 -23.23
CA ALA A 681 21.55 -3.84 -24.26
C ALA A 681 22.16 -3.92 -25.68
N GLY A 682 23.45 -4.24 -25.79
CA GLY A 682 24.16 -4.37 -27.07
C GLY A 682 24.50 -3.03 -27.73
N HIS A 683 24.76 -1.99 -26.94
CA HIS A 683 25.04 -0.64 -27.45
C HIS A 683 26.56 -0.40 -27.55
N ALA A 684 27.17 -0.92 -28.61
CA ALA A 684 28.63 -0.91 -28.79
C ALA A 684 29.25 0.51 -28.79
N ASP A 685 28.57 1.49 -29.36
CA ASP A 685 29.05 2.87 -29.38
C ASP A 685 29.06 3.49 -27.97
N ILE A 686 28.03 3.20 -27.16
CA ILE A 686 28.01 3.59 -25.75
C ILE A 686 29.10 2.87 -24.97
N VAL A 687 29.34 1.57 -25.21
CA VAL A 687 30.44 0.83 -24.58
C VAL A 687 31.78 1.50 -24.88
N ARG A 688 32.04 1.89 -26.14
CA ARG A 688 33.26 2.62 -26.51
C ARG A 688 33.35 3.98 -25.79
N LEU A 689 32.28 4.76 -25.79
CA LEU A 689 32.24 6.06 -25.11
C LEU A 689 32.52 5.92 -23.62
N LEU A 690 31.89 4.95 -22.95
CA LEU A 690 32.09 4.69 -21.52
C LEU A 690 33.53 4.24 -21.24
N LEU A 691 34.10 3.33 -22.04
CA LEU A 691 35.50 2.89 -21.87
C LEU A 691 36.50 4.04 -22.12
N LEU A 692 36.26 4.87 -23.15
CA LEU A 692 37.06 6.08 -23.39
C LEU A 692 36.96 7.07 -22.23
N ALA A 693 35.82 7.10 -21.54
CA ALA A 693 35.61 7.89 -20.34
C ALA A 693 36.13 7.22 -19.04
N GLY A 694 36.81 6.08 -19.12
CA GLY A 694 37.43 5.40 -17.98
C GLY A 694 36.52 4.41 -17.23
N ALA A 695 35.51 3.84 -17.90
CA ALA A 695 34.70 2.77 -17.32
C ALA A 695 35.56 1.55 -16.97
N ASN A 696 35.43 1.04 -15.75
CA ASN A 696 36.13 -0.13 -15.26
C ASN A 696 35.44 -1.41 -15.74
N PRO A 697 36.05 -2.18 -16.66
CA PRO A 697 35.48 -3.40 -17.22
C PRO A 697 35.54 -4.60 -16.28
N SER A 698 36.22 -4.49 -15.13
CA SER A 698 36.44 -5.59 -14.17
C SER A 698 35.41 -5.61 -13.03
N LEU A 699 34.58 -4.57 -12.90
CA LEU A 699 33.55 -4.51 -11.85
C LEU A 699 32.55 -5.65 -12.02
N ARG A 700 32.21 -6.33 -10.91
CA ARG A 700 31.23 -7.42 -10.91
C ARG A 700 29.91 -6.95 -10.32
N ASN A 701 28.81 -7.28 -10.99
CA ASN A 701 27.46 -7.09 -10.45
C ASN A 701 27.16 -8.09 -9.32
N THR A 702 25.98 -7.98 -8.70
CA THR A 702 25.59 -8.88 -7.59
C THR A 702 25.41 -10.34 -8.00
N ALA A 703 25.28 -10.63 -9.31
CA ALA A 703 25.31 -11.98 -9.85
C ALA A 703 26.74 -12.49 -10.11
N GLY A 704 27.75 -11.73 -9.70
CA GLY A 704 29.15 -12.04 -9.88
C GLY A 704 29.65 -11.89 -11.31
N ARG A 705 28.89 -11.26 -12.22
CA ARG A 705 29.23 -11.11 -13.65
C ARG A 705 29.88 -9.76 -13.92
N THR A 706 30.96 -9.73 -14.69
CA THR A 706 31.55 -8.51 -15.27
C THR A 706 30.71 -8.01 -16.47
N PRO A 707 30.90 -6.78 -16.98
CA PRO A 707 30.23 -6.32 -18.21
C PRO A 707 30.49 -7.22 -19.42
N HIS A 708 31.70 -7.77 -19.53
CA HIS A 708 32.05 -8.75 -20.56
C HIS A 708 31.24 -10.05 -20.42
N GLU A 709 31.21 -10.62 -19.21
CA GLU A 709 30.47 -11.85 -18.91
C GLU A 709 28.96 -11.63 -19.04
N GLU A 710 28.45 -10.44 -18.70
CA GLU A 710 27.06 -10.05 -18.89
C GLU A 710 26.69 -10.01 -20.38
N ALA A 711 27.53 -9.36 -21.21
CA ALA A 711 27.34 -9.33 -22.66
C ALA A 711 27.38 -10.74 -23.28
N THR A 712 28.32 -11.58 -22.82
CA THR A 712 28.45 -12.98 -23.27
C THR A 712 27.25 -13.82 -22.84
N TYR A 713 26.78 -13.63 -21.61
CA TYR A 713 25.59 -14.30 -21.09
C TYR A 713 24.36 -13.95 -21.92
N MET A 714 24.14 -12.66 -22.19
CA MET A 714 23.05 -12.17 -23.04
C MET A 714 23.15 -12.68 -24.49
N ALA A 715 24.36 -12.83 -25.01
CA ALA A 715 24.60 -13.41 -26.33
C ALA A 715 24.36 -14.94 -26.39
N SER A 716 24.53 -15.66 -25.27
CA SER A 716 24.50 -17.13 -25.21
C SER A 716 23.12 -17.77 -24.99
N ASN A 717 22.16 -17.01 -24.43
CA ASN A 717 20.75 -17.37 -24.22
C ASN A 717 20.43 -18.88 -24.00
N PRO A 718 20.90 -19.53 -22.91
CA PRO A 718 20.66 -20.95 -22.72
C PRO A 718 19.26 -21.22 -22.15
N ILE A 719 18.53 -22.11 -22.82
CA ILE A 719 17.34 -22.82 -22.30
C ILE A 719 17.70 -23.48 -20.96
N PRO A 720 16.91 -23.35 -19.87
CA PRO A 720 16.98 -24.32 -18.78
C PRO A 720 16.44 -25.64 -19.34
N ALA A 721 17.29 -26.66 -19.43
CA ALA A 721 16.91 -28.00 -19.85
C ALA A 721 15.79 -28.55 -18.95
N VAL A 722 14.53 -28.32 -19.35
CA VAL A 722 13.39 -29.09 -18.87
C VAL A 722 13.58 -30.50 -19.41
N GLY A 723 13.53 -31.47 -18.51
CA GLY A 723 13.83 -32.86 -18.77
C GLY A 723 13.20 -33.37 -20.07
N THR A 724 13.99 -34.16 -20.79
CA THR A 724 13.52 -35.11 -21.79
C THR A 724 12.16 -35.69 -21.38
N PRO A 725 11.10 -35.54 -22.19
CA PRO A 725 9.89 -36.30 -22.00
C PRO A 725 10.21 -37.75 -22.32
N THR A 726 10.32 -38.57 -21.27
CA THR A 726 10.23 -40.02 -21.38
C THR A 726 8.80 -40.36 -21.75
N THR A 727 8.47 -40.41 -23.04
CA THR A 727 7.28 -41.13 -23.52
C THR A 727 7.69 -42.10 -24.61
N THR A 728 7.90 -43.34 -24.17
CA THR A 728 7.72 -44.53 -25.00
C THR A 728 6.38 -44.43 -25.73
N ARG A 729 6.43 -44.21 -27.04
CA ARG A 729 5.28 -44.22 -27.93
C ARG A 729 5.23 -45.57 -28.65
N THR A 730 4.68 -46.57 -27.97
CA THR A 730 3.89 -47.66 -28.57
C THR A 730 2.44 -47.26 -28.26
N GLU A 731 1.51 -47.08 -29.19
CA GLU A 731 1.14 -47.89 -30.34
C GLU A 731 0.61 -47.03 -31.50
N ALA A 732 0.59 -47.64 -32.68
CA ALA A 732 0.11 -47.07 -33.92
C ALA A 732 -1.43 -46.98 -33.96
N HIS A 733 -1.94 -45.77 -34.23
CA HIS A 733 -3.22 -45.59 -34.91
C HIS A 733 -2.99 -44.83 -36.21
N PRO A 734 -3.56 -45.27 -37.35
CA PRO A 734 -3.34 -44.63 -38.62
C PRO A 734 -4.18 -43.35 -38.70
N VAL A 735 -3.52 -42.20 -38.76
CA VAL A 735 -4.14 -40.92 -39.12
C VAL A 735 -3.55 -40.47 -40.45
N SER A 736 -4.44 -40.15 -41.39
CA SER A 736 -4.18 -39.65 -42.75
C SER A 736 -3.11 -38.54 -42.83
N PRO A 737 -2.46 -38.36 -44.00
CA PRO A 737 -1.26 -37.54 -44.12
C PRO A 737 -1.61 -36.04 -43.91
N MET A 738 -1.15 -35.48 -42.80
CA MET A 738 -1.07 -34.03 -42.62
C MET A 738 0.01 -33.48 -43.55
N ALA A 739 -0.32 -32.45 -44.33
CA ALA A 739 0.64 -31.68 -45.10
C ALA A 739 1.69 -31.07 -44.14
N GLU A 740 2.97 -31.24 -44.45
CA GLU A 740 4.10 -30.78 -43.65
C GLU A 740 4.08 -29.23 -43.52
N VAL A 741 4.20 -28.73 -42.29
CA VAL A 741 4.36 -27.29 -42.02
C VAL A 741 5.69 -26.83 -42.61
N PRO A 742 5.76 -25.71 -43.37
CA PRO A 742 7.01 -25.25 -43.95
C PRO A 742 8.08 -25.00 -42.87
N ALA A 743 9.26 -25.62 -43.02
CA ALA A 743 10.37 -25.50 -42.05
C ALA A 743 10.79 -24.04 -41.77
N ALA A 744 10.65 -23.15 -42.77
CA ALA A 744 10.91 -21.73 -42.60
C ALA A 744 9.96 -21.07 -41.58
N LEU A 745 8.67 -21.44 -41.57
CA LEU A 745 7.69 -20.90 -40.63
C LEU A 745 7.99 -21.36 -39.19
N VAL A 746 8.40 -22.62 -39.01
CA VAL A 746 8.80 -23.17 -37.71
C VAL A 746 9.98 -22.38 -37.13
N GLN A 747 11.01 -22.13 -37.93
CA GLN A 747 12.18 -21.35 -37.52
C GLN A 747 11.83 -19.89 -37.18
N ALA A 748 10.81 -19.31 -37.83
CA ALA A 748 10.35 -17.94 -37.54
C ALA A 748 9.64 -17.82 -36.20
N MET A 749 8.84 -18.84 -35.86
CA MET A 749 8.15 -18.92 -34.58
C MET A 749 9.12 -19.07 -33.42
N GLU A 750 10.16 -19.88 -33.59
CA GLU A 750 11.25 -20.02 -32.61
C GLU A 750 12.00 -18.70 -32.40
N ALA A 751 12.30 -17.96 -33.47
CA ALA A 751 12.95 -16.65 -33.37
C ALA A 751 12.08 -15.61 -32.63
N ALA A 752 10.77 -15.58 -32.91
CA ALA A 752 9.82 -14.72 -32.21
C ALA A 752 9.75 -15.05 -30.71
N HIS A 753 9.69 -16.33 -30.36
CA HIS A 753 9.65 -16.79 -28.97
C HIS A 753 10.94 -16.40 -28.22
N ASN A 754 12.10 -16.56 -28.84
CA ASN A 754 13.38 -16.18 -28.26
C ASN A 754 13.52 -14.66 -28.06
N ALA A 755 13.06 -13.86 -29.05
CA ALA A 755 13.02 -12.41 -28.94
C ALA A 755 12.19 -11.95 -27.73
N MET A 756 11.02 -12.57 -27.53
CA MET A 756 10.14 -12.29 -26.40
C MET A 756 10.76 -12.68 -25.04
N ASN A 757 11.45 -13.82 -24.97
CA ASN A 757 12.15 -14.27 -23.77
C ASN A 757 13.34 -13.39 -23.36
N SER A 758 13.91 -12.64 -24.30
CA SER A 758 14.99 -11.69 -24.01
C SER A 758 14.51 -10.39 -23.35
N LEU A 759 13.20 -10.13 -23.33
CA LEU A 759 12.62 -8.92 -22.74
C LEU A 759 12.52 -9.01 -21.23
N THR A 760 12.65 -7.86 -20.56
CA THR A 760 12.40 -7.75 -19.11
C THR A 760 11.14 -6.97 -18.81
N LYS A 761 10.67 -7.03 -17.56
CA LYS A 761 9.56 -6.19 -17.08
C LYS A 761 9.85 -4.68 -17.25
N CYS A 762 11.12 -4.29 -17.18
CA CYS A 762 11.54 -2.92 -17.46
C CYS A 762 11.37 -2.57 -18.94
N SER A 763 11.77 -3.46 -19.85
CA SER A 763 11.61 -3.27 -21.32
C SER A 763 10.16 -2.96 -21.74
N ILE A 764 9.16 -3.44 -20.98
CA ILE A 764 7.73 -3.19 -21.22
C ILE A 764 7.23 -1.95 -20.48
N SER A 765 7.70 -1.72 -19.25
CA SER A 765 7.24 -0.58 -18.43
C SER A 765 7.57 0.76 -19.09
N GLU A 766 8.60 0.81 -19.92
CA GLU A 766 8.98 2.01 -20.67
C GLU A 766 7.96 2.39 -21.76
N LEU A 767 7.43 1.39 -22.48
CA LEU A 767 6.45 1.62 -23.54
C LEU A 767 5.14 2.21 -23.00
N LYS A 768 4.76 1.86 -21.76
CA LYS A 768 3.59 2.43 -21.06
C LYS A 768 3.65 3.95 -20.93
N SER A 769 4.86 4.49 -20.86
CA SER A 769 5.07 5.92 -20.60
C SER A 769 4.97 6.80 -21.84
N ILE A 770 4.88 6.20 -23.02
CA ILE A 770 4.81 6.92 -24.29
C ILE A 770 3.36 7.36 -24.52
N HIS A 771 3.10 8.67 -24.42
CA HIS A 771 1.79 9.27 -24.69
C HIS A 771 1.49 9.44 -26.18
N LYS A 772 2.50 9.74 -27.00
CA LYS A 772 2.35 9.83 -28.46
C LYS A 772 3.38 8.91 -29.10
N PRO A 773 2.97 7.73 -29.58
CA PRO A 773 3.90 6.79 -30.20
C PRO A 773 4.32 7.27 -31.60
N PRO A 774 5.50 6.85 -32.08
CA PRO A 774 5.75 6.80 -33.50
C PRO A 774 4.64 6.00 -34.19
N GLU A 775 4.17 6.47 -35.34
CA GLU A 775 3.05 5.89 -36.08
C GLU A 775 3.19 4.37 -36.30
N ARG A 776 4.42 3.91 -36.56
CA ARG A 776 4.75 2.49 -36.75
C ARG A 776 4.55 1.66 -35.48
N CYS A 777 4.87 2.19 -34.30
CA CYS A 777 4.62 1.49 -33.04
C CYS A 777 3.12 1.36 -32.77
N ALA A 778 2.35 2.39 -33.13
CA ALA A 778 0.89 2.34 -33.06
C ALA A 778 0.30 1.29 -34.00
N TRP A 779 0.88 1.11 -35.19
CA TRP A 779 0.52 0.03 -36.10
C TRP A 779 0.83 -1.36 -35.55
N VAL A 780 2.05 -1.58 -35.01
CA VAL A 780 2.39 -2.85 -34.34
C VAL A 780 1.41 -3.14 -33.21
N MET A 781 1.07 -2.12 -32.43
CA MET A 781 0.12 -2.24 -31.34
C MET A 781 -1.30 -2.56 -31.83
N LYS A 782 -1.76 -1.90 -32.90
CA LYS A 782 -3.03 -2.22 -33.58
C LYS A 782 -3.08 -3.69 -34.00
N CYS A 783 -2.01 -4.20 -34.61
CA CYS A 783 -1.92 -5.61 -35.01
C CYS A 783 -2.04 -6.55 -33.81
N MET A 784 -1.30 -6.30 -32.73
CA MET A 784 -1.36 -7.14 -31.53
C MET A 784 -2.72 -7.10 -30.85
N VAL A 785 -3.34 -5.92 -30.77
CA VAL A 785 -4.69 -5.74 -30.20
C VAL A 785 -5.69 -6.59 -30.99
N LEU A 786 -5.63 -6.55 -32.32
CA LEU A 786 -6.50 -7.35 -33.18
C LEU A 786 -6.22 -8.86 -33.08
N ILE A 787 -4.95 -9.28 -33.08
CA ILE A 787 -4.54 -10.69 -33.00
C ILE A 787 -4.99 -11.33 -31.68
N LEU A 788 -4.87 -10.60 -30.57
CA LEU A 788 -5.29 -11.07 -29.26
C LEU A 788 -6.80 -10.94 -29.02
N GLY A 789 -7.56 -10.46 -30.01
CA GLY A 789 -9.01 -10.34 -29.95
C GLY A 789 -9.50 -9.23 -29.02
N PHE A 790 -8.66 -8.25 -28.72
CA PHE A 790 -9.09 -7.07 -27.96
C PHE A 790 -9.96 -6.15 -28.85
N PRO A 791 -11.00 -5.52 -28.29
CA PRO A 791 -11.86 -4.61 -29.05
C PRO A 791 -11.06 -3.38 -29.52
N GLY A 792 -11.25 -3.02 -30.79
CA GLY A 792 -10.67 -1.83 -31.39
C GLY A 792 -11.38 -0.53 -31.01
N PRO A 793 -10.79 0.62 -31.37
CA PRO A 793 -11.39 1.94 -31.21
C PRO A 793 -12.60 2.15 -32.12
N SER A 794 -13.41 3.15 -31.80
CA SER A 794 -14.59 3.55 -32.57
C SER A 794 -14.23 4.05 -33.97
N ASP A 795 -13.05 4.69 -34.11
CA ASP A 795 -12.46 5.04 -35.40
C ASP A 795 -11.23 4.15 -35.69
N PRO A 796 -11.34 3.15 -36.59
CA PRO A 796 -10.26 2.25 -36.93
C PRO A 796 -9.02 2.93 -37.57
N ALA A 797 -9.17 4.16 -38.08
CA ALA A 797 -8.07 4.95 -38.64
C ALA A 797 -7.25 5.68 -37.57
N ASN A 798 -7.77 5.84 -36.35
CA ASN A 798 -7.10 6.56 -35.28
C ASN A 798 -6.05 5.69 -34.57
N LEU A 799 -4.82 5.70 -35.09
CA LEU A 799 -3.67 4.97 -34.54
C LEU A 799 -3.32 5.33 -33.10
N THR A 800 -3.62 6.55 -32.66
CA THR A 800 -3.36 6.96 -31.27
C THR A 800 -4.26 6.19 -30.31
N GLU A 801 -5.53 5.99 -30.66
CA GLU A 801 -6.44 5.19 -29.83
C GLU A 801 -6.06 3.71 -29.80
N TRP A 802 -5.61 3.14 -30.93
CA TRP A 802 -5.05 1.78 -30.96
C TRP A 802 -3.87 1.63 -30.00
N TRP A 803 -3.00 2.64 -29.94
CA TRP A 803 -1.89 2.66 -28.99
C TRP A 803 -2.35 2.73 -27.53
N GLU A 804 -3.31 3.59 -27.21
CA GLU A 804 -3.86 3.68 -25.85
C GLU A 804 -4.53 2.38 -25.40
N ILE A 805 -5.26 1.72 -26.30
CA ILE A 805 -5.87 0.42 -26.05
C ILE A 805 -4.79 -0.62 -25.75
N GLY A 806 -3.75 -0.69 -26.58
CA GLY A 806 -2.63 -1.60 -26.36
C GLY A 806 -1.85 -1.30 -25.08
N LYS A 807 -1.61 -0.03 -24.74
CA LYS A 807 -1.02 0.34 -23.44
C LYS A 807 -1.85 -0.21 -22.28
N ARG A 808 -3.16 0.02 -22.32
CA ARG A 808 -4.08 -0.34 -21.25
C ARG A 808 -4.30 -1.85 -21.11
N LYS A 809 -4.34 -2.59 -22.24
CA LYS A 809 -4.72 -4.01 -22.27
C LYS A 809 -3.52 -4.94 -22.35
N LEU A 810 -2.54 -4.59 -23.17
CA LEU A 810 -1.36 -5.41 -23.42
C LEU A 810 -0.24 -5.02 -22.44
N LEU A 811 0.23 -3.78 -22.49
CA LEU A 811 1.41 -3.38 -21.72
C LEU A 811 1.12 -3.42 -20.22
N SER A 812 -0.07 -3.00 -19.76
CA SER A 812 -0.47 -3.03 -18.35
C SER A 812 -0.63 -4.43 -17.74
N ASN A 813 -0.62 -5.50 -18.54
CA ASN A 813 -0.67 -6.87 -18.03
C ASN A 813 0.71 -7.27 -17.46
N PRO A 814 0.83 -7.63 -16.17
CA PRO A 814 2.10 -8.01 -15.54
C PRO A 814 2.70 -9.31 -16.09
N ASN A 815 1.89 -10.13 -16.76
CA ASN A 815 2.24 -11.42 -17.34
C ASN A 815 2.17 -11.38 -18.88
N VAL A 816 2.23 -10.19 -19.49
CA VAL A 816 2.11 -10.04 -20.95
C VAL A 816 3.18 -10.85 -21.71
N LEU A 817 4.40 -10.95 -21.18
CA LEU A 817 5.45 -11.78 -21.76
C LEU A 817 5.04 -13.24 -21.73
N ASP A 818 4.71 -13.78 -20.56
CA ASP A 818 4.23 -15.16 -20.40
C ASP A 818 3.02 -15.44 -21.31
N THR A 819 2.11 -14.48 -21.47
CA THR A 819 0.93 -14.60 -22.34
C THR A 819 1.32 -14.68 -23.82
N LEU A 820 2.32 -13.93 -24.26
CA LEU A 820 2.79 -13.92 -25.66
C LEU A 820 3.74 -15.08 -25.96
N VAL A 821 4.51 -15.52 -24.96
CA VAL A 821 5.51 -16.61 -25.01
C VAL A 821 4.82 -17.97 -24.92
N ASP A 822 3.92 -18.18 -23.96
CA ASP A 822 3.23 -19.44 -23.70
C ASP A 822 1.83 -19.52 -24.34
N GLY A 823 1.19 -18.37 -24.60
CA GLY A 823 -0.23 -18.31 -25.00
C GLY A 823 -0.50 -18.36 -26.51
N CYS A 824 0.51 -18.45 -27.37
CA CYS A 824 0.33 -18.65 -28.81
C CYS A 824 0.94 -19.99 -29.26
N ASP A 825 0.13 -21.05 -29.19
CA ASP A 825 0.46 -22.34 -29.80
C ASP A 825 0.27 -22.28 -31.31
N PHE A 826 1.31 -21.79 -31.96
CA PHE A 826 1.41 -21.66 -33.41
C PHE A 826 1.15 -22.98 -34.17
N PRO A 827 1.67 -24.15 -33.76
CA PRO A 827 1.26 -25.46 -34.30
C PRO A 827 -0.26 -25.69 -34.25
N SER A 828 -0.92 -25.29 -33.16
CA SER A 828 -2.38 -25.39 -33.05
C SER A 828 -3.12 -24.49 -34.05
N ILE A 829 -2.58 -23.34 -34.44
CA ILE A 829 -3.18 -22.46 -35.46
C ILE A 829 -3.29 -23.17 -36.82
N LEU A 830 -2.25 -23.91 -37.21
CA LEU A 830 -2.12 -24.61 -38.49
C LEU A 830 -2.99 -25.87 -38.59
N THR A 831 -3.38 -26.43 -37.43
CA THR A 831 -4.18 -27.65 -37.31
C THR A 831 -5.62 -27.39 -36.90
N SER A 832 -5.90 -26.22 -36.32
CA SER A 832 -7.23 -25.77 -35.91
C SER A 832 -8.20 -25.63 -37.09
N THR A 833 -9.49 -25.93 -36.88
CA THR A 833 -10.58 -25.70 -37.84
C THR A 833 -11.20 -24.30 -37.77
N THR A 834 -10.80 -23.47 -36.79
CA THR A 834 -11.34 -22.14 -36.54
C THR A 834 -10.71 -21.11 -37.50
N ALA A 835 -11.54 -20.32 -38.19
CA ALA A 835 -11.06 -19.22 -39.03
C ALA A 835 -10.65 -18.01 -38.17
N PRO A 836 -9.60 -17.27 -38.53
CA PRO A 836 -9.25 -16.01 -37.86
C PRO A 836 -10.35 -14.96 -38.07
N ASN A 837 -10.38 -13.94 -37.20
CA ASN A 837 -11.29 -12.80 -37.31
C ASN A 837 -11.08 -12.08 -38.66
N ASN A 838 -12.17 -11.64 -39.30
CA ASN A 838 -12.14 -10.89 -40.57
C ASN A 838 -11.25 -9.64 -40.51
N ASP A 839 -11.17 -8.98 -39.36
CA ASP A 839 -10.28 -7.82 -39.16
C ASP A 839 -8.80 -8.21 -39.17
N VAL A 840 -8.48 -9.40 -38.66
CA VAL A 840 -7.12 -9.98 -38.70
C VAL A 840 -6.77 -10.45 -40.11
N LEU A 841 -7.75 -10.96 -40.86
CA LEU A 841 -7.58 -11.28 -42.27
C LEU A 841 -7.34 -10.03 -43.13
N ALA A 842 -7.97 -8.90 -42.81
CA ALA A 842 -7.74 -7.63 -43.50
C ALA A 842 -6.30 -7.12 -43.33
N LEU A 843 -5.65 -7.42 -42.19
CA LEU A 843 -4.24 -7.08 -41.95
C LEU A 843 -3.28 -7.80 -42.91
N LEU A 844 -3.64 -8.96 -43.45
CA LEU A 844 -2.78 -9.71 -44.39
C LEU A 844 -2.51 -8.95 -45.70
N ALA A 845 -3.42 -8.06 -46.07
CA ALA A 845 -3.32 -7.25 -47.28
C ALA A 845 -2.92 -5.80 -47.03
N ASP A 846 -2.63 -5.41 -45.78
CA ASP A 846 -2.37 -4.03 -45.39
C ASP A 846 -0.90 -3.63 -45.68
N PRO A 847 -0.64 -2.66 -46.59
CA PRO A 847 0.71 -2.24 -46.93
C PRO A 847 1.46 -1.57 -45.76
N ALA A 848 0.76 -1.11 -44.71
CA ALA A 848 1.39 -0.52 -43.53
C ALA A 848 2.12 -1.53 -42.64
N LEU A 849 1.93 -2.84 -42.88
CA LEU A 849 2.60 -3.94 -42.17
C LEU A 849 3.99 -4.31 -42.76
N ASP A 850 4.38 -3.75 -43.93
CA ASP A 850 5.75 -3.83 -44.47
C ASP A 850 6.67 -2.83 -43.76
N LEU A 851 7.01 -3.18 -42.51
CA LEU A 851 7.57 -2.26 -41.53
C LEU A 851 9.10 -2.27 -41.51
N GLN A 852 9.73 -2.06 -42.66
CA GLN A 852 11.19 -2.15 -42.88
C GLN A 852 12.09 -1.32 -41.93
N SER A 853 11.55 -0.42 -41.10
CA SER A 853 12.29 0.48 -40.21
C SER A 853 11.92 0.43 -38.71
N VAL A 854 11.22 -0.62 -38.24
CA VAL A 854 10.84 -0.73 -36.80
C VAL A 854 12.04 -0.91 -35.85
N GLY A 855 13.19 -1.32 -36.37
CA GLY A 855 14.43 -1.52 -35.60
C GLY A 855 14.96 -0.29 -34.83
N ASN A 856 14.46 0.93 -35.11
CA ASN A 856 14.91 2.17 -34.48
C ASN A 856 14.04 2.65 -33.30
N THR A 857 13.16 1.81 -32.73
CA THR A 857 12.16 2.26 -31.72
C THR A 857 12.37 1.70 -30.32
N SER A 858 12.39 0.38 -30.13
CA SER A 858 12.82 -0.29 -28.88
C SER A 858 12.89 -1.81 -29.10
N GLN A 859 13.66 -2.52 -28.26
CA GLN A 859 13.76 -3.99 -28.28
C GLN A 859 12.38 -4.66 -28.12
N ALA A 860 11.53 -4.10 -27.25
CA ALA A 860 10.18 -4.62 -27.01
C ALA A 860 9.25 -4.46 -28.24
N MET A 861 9.28 -3.32 -28.94
CA MET A 861 8.46 -3.12 -30.15
C MET A 861 8.89 -3.96 -31.32
N TRP A 862 10.18 -4.24 -31.42
CA TRP A 862 10.69 -5.20 -32.40
C TRP A 862 10.19 -6.63 -32.13
N ALA A 863 10.31 -7.12 -30.89
CA ALA A 863 9.86 -8.47 -30.54
C ALA A 863 8.34 -8.65 -30.74
N PHE A 864 7.57 -7.62 -30.39
CA PHE A 864 6.12 -7.57 -30.55
C PHE A 864 5.69 -7.59 -32.03
N TYR A 865 6.40 -6.86 -32.88
CA TYR A 865 6.19 -6.90 -34.34
C TYR A 865 6.46 -8.29 -34.92
N LEU A 866 7.59 -8.90 -34.54
CA LEU A 866 7.99 -10.22 -35.03
C LEU A 866 6.96 -11.29 -34.67
N TRP A 867 6.49 -11.27 -33.42
CA TRP A 867 5.43 -12.17 -32.95
C TRP A 867 4.13 -12.00 -33.74
N ALA A 868 3.68 -10.76 -33.96
CA ALA A 868 2.44 -10.46 -34.68
C ALA A 868 2.50 -10.92 -36.15
N ARG A 869 3.65 -10.79 -36.81
CA ARG A 869 3.85 -11.24 -38.21
C ARG A 869 3.84 -12.77 -38.32
N CYS A 870 4.52 -13.48 -37.43
CA CYS A 870 4.50 -14.95 -37.42
C CYS A 870 3.07 -15.51 -37.29
N TYR A 871 2.23 -14.85 -36.50
CA TYR A 871 0.81 -15.19 -36.36
C TYR A 871 0.03 -15.03 -37.67
N LEU A 872 0.19 -13.88 -38.34
CA LEU A 872 -0.49 -13.60 -39.59
C LEU A 872 -0.09 -14.59 -40.71
N VAL A 873 1.21 -14.86 -40.84
CA VAL A 873 1.75 -15.80 -41.83
C VAL A 873 1.23 -17.22 -41.61
N ALA A 874 1.15 -17.68 -40.36
CA ALA A 874 0.61 -19.01 -40.04
C ALA A 874 -0.85 -19.16 -40.52
N HIS A 875 -1.68 -18.13 -40.36
CA HIS A 875 -3.05 -18.11 -40.88
C HIS A 875 -3.12 -18.01 -42.39
N GLN A 876 -2.21 -17.30 -43.04
CA GLN A 876 -2.12 -17.24 -44.50
C GLN A 876 -1.74 -18.59 -45.10
N VAL A 877 -0.77 -19.30 -44.51
CA VAL A 877 -0.38 -20.67 -44.90
C VAL A 877 -1.54 -21.65 -44.71
N LYS A 878 -2.32 -21.48 -43.64
CA LYS A 878 -3.58 -22.24 -43.43
C LYS A 878 -4.61 -21.96 -44.52
N ALA A 879 -4.78 -20.70 -44.92
CA ALA A 879 -5.75 -20.27 -45.92
C ALA A 879 -5.35 -20.66 -47.36
N GLN A 880 -4.05 -20.70 -47.67
CA GLN A 880 -3.50 -20.88 -49.02
C GLN A 880 -2.86 -22.27 -49.25
N ARG A 881 -3.45 -23.35 -48.71
CA ARG A 881 -3.05 -24.76 -48.98
C ARG A 881 -3.06 -25.20 -50.46
N THR A 882 -3.14 -24.26 -51.42
CA THR A 882 -3.03 -24.50 -52.86
C THR A 882 -1.95 -23.67 -53.58
N ASP A 883 -1.28 -22.68 -52.97
CA ASP A 883 -0.22 -21.93 -53.67
C ASP A 883 0.82 -21.30 -52.73
N LEU A 884 1.78 -22.13 -52.28
CA LEU A 884 2.79 -21.80 -51.26
C LEU A 884 4.00 -20.99 -51.80
N GLU A 885 4.12 -20.78 -53.10
CA GLU A 885 5.33 -20.17 -53.70
C GLU A 885 5.38 -18.64 -53.57
N HIS A 886 4.23 -17.95 -53.48
CA HIS A 886 4.18 -16.48 -53.35
C HIS A 886 4.30 -15.95 -51.91
N VAL A 887 3.94 -16.75 -50.90
CA VAL A 887 4.10 -16.42 -49.48
C VAL A 887 5.56 -16.55 -49.02
N ALA A 888 6.33 -17.41 -49.70
CA ALA A 888 7.68 -17.77 -49.31
C ALA A 888 8.67 -16.60 -49.33
N HIS A 889 8.58 -15.64 -50.27
CA HIS A 889 9.58 -14.58 -50.40
C HIS A 889 9.50 -13.51 -49.29
N SER A 890 8.33 -12.94 -49.02
CA SER A 890 8.16 -11.92 -47.95
C SER A 890 8.42 -12.50 -46.55
N VAL A 891 8.03 -13.75 -46.32
CA VAL A 891 8.27 -14.47 -45.06
C VAL A 891 9.73 -14.85 -44.90
N GLN A 892 10.42 -15.28 -45.96
CA GLN A 892 11.86 -15.55 -45.91
C GLN A 892 12.67 -14.27 -45.70
N ASP A 893 12.28 -13.15 -46.30
CA ASP A 893 12.95 -11.86 -46.10
C ASP A 893 12.74 -11.31 -44.68
N ASP A 894 11.53 -11.39 -44.13
CA ASP A 894 11.23 -10.97 -42.75
C ASP A 894 11.84 -11.93 -41.71
N LEU A 895 11.86 -13.24 -41.98
CA LEU A 895 12.54 -14.25 -41.14
C LEU A 895 14.05 -14.08 -41.16
N LYS A 896 14.60 -13.84 -42.35
CA LYS A 896 16.01 -13.48 -42.53
C LYS A 896 16.29 -12.20 -41.76
N ARG A 897 15.45 -11.18 -41.85
CA ARG A 897 15.58 -9.92 -41.11
C ARG A 897 15.47 -10.10 -39.59
N ALA A 898 14.60 -10.98 -39.10
CA ALA A 898 14.46 -11.29 -37.68
C ALA A 898 15.67 -12.04 -37.14
N LYS A 899 16.15 -13.04 -37.89
CA LYS A 899 17.42 -13.73 -37.63
C LYS A 899 18.59 -12.76 -37.73
N ASP A 900 18.59 -11.85 -38.69
CA ASP A 900 19.63 -10.83 -38.87
C ASP A 900 19.59 -9.80 -37.74
N ILE A 901 18.43 -9.47 -37.16
CA ILE A 901 18.31 -8.55 -36.02
C ILE A 901 18.64 -9.24 -34.70
N GLN A 902 18.19 -10.48 -34.48
CA GLN A 902 18.60 -11.25 -33.32
C GLN A 902 20.10 -11.57 -33.40
N ALA A 903 20.59 -11.96 -34.57
CA ALA A 903 22.01 -12.11 -34.84
C ALA A 903 22.72 -10.76 -34.74
N ALA A 904 22.12 -9.63 -35.12
CA ALA A 904 22.72 -8.31 -34.91
C ALA A 904 22.78 -7.95 -33.43
N HIS A 905 21.75 -8.23 -32.61
CA HIS A 905 21.80 -7.98 -31.16
C HIS A 905 22.81 -8.92 -30.48
N ILE A 906 22.81 -10.21 -30.83
CA ILE A 906 23.83 -11.18 -30.38
C ILE A 906 25.21 -10.71 -30.83
N ASN A 907 25.39 -10.34 -32.10
CA ASN A 907 26.65 -9.82 -32.64
C ASN A 907 27.03 -8.51 -31.97
N ASN A 908 26.09 -7.64 -31.63
CA ASN A 908 26.34 -6.39 -30.94
C ASN A 908 26.72 -6.65 -29.48
N CYS A 909 26.09 -7.60 -28.78
CA CYS A 909 26.49 -8.04 -27.45
C CYS A 909 27.87 -8.72 -27.50
N LEU A 910 28.13 -9.56 -28.49
CA LEU A 910 29.45 -10.14 -28.74
C LEU A 910 30.47 -9.07 -29.13
N GLN A 911 30.07 -8.02 -29.85
CA GLN A 911 30.89 -6.88 -30.19
C GLN A 911 31.19 -6.04 -28.95
N CYS A 912 30.21 -5.81 -28.07
CA CYS A 912 30.41 -5.20 -26.76
C CYS A 912 31.40 -6.03 -25.93
N ALA A 913 31.22 -7.36 -25.87
CA ALA A 913 32.14 -8.27 -25.20
C ALA A 913 33.55 -8.18 -25.81
N ALA A 914 33.66 -8.20 -27.15
CA ALA A 914 34.94 -8.08 -27.85
C ALA A 914 35.62 -6.72 -27.59
N ILE A 915 34.87 -5.61 -27.62
CA ILE A 915 35.39 -4.26 -27.31
C ILE A 915 35.90 -4.21 -25.87
N VAL A 916 35.15 -4.76 -24.91
CA VAL A 916 35.58 -4.83 -23.51
C VAL A 916 36.81 -5.72 -23.35
N HIS A 917 36.85 -6.85 -24.06
CA HIS A 917 37.99 -7.78 -24.03
C HIS A 917 39.25 -7.19 -24.67
N GLU A 918 39.13 -6.53 -25.82
CA GLU A 918 40.22 -5.82 -26.51
C GLU A 918 40.76 -4.68 -25.64
N HIS A 919 39.86 -3.93 -24.99
CA HIS A 919 40.27 -2.89 -24.05
C HIS A 919 41.05 -3.47 -22.86
N LEU A 920 40.59 -4.59 -22.28
CA LEU A 920 41.32 -5.31 -21.22
C LEU A 920 42.71 -5.77 -21.68
N GLN A 921 42.83 -6.35 -22.88
CA GLN A 921 44.12 -6.78 -23.45
C GLN A 921 45.06 -5.60 -23.75
N HIS A 922 44.53 -4.47 -24.22
CA HIS A 922 45.32 -3.27 -24.46
C HIS A 922 45.84 -2.65 -23.18
N VAL A 923 45.03 -2.60 -22.12
CA VAL A 923 45.47 -2.18 -20.79
C VAL A 923 46.58 -3.12 -20.27
N GLU A 924 46.45 -4.43 -20.48
CA GLU A 924 47.50 -5.42 -20.11
C GLU A 924 48.81 -5.24 -20.90
N ALA A 925 48.75 -4.83 -22.17
CA ALA A 925 49.93 -4.64 -23.03
C ALA A 925 50.69 -3.33 -22.78
N VAL A 926 50.07 -2.34 -22.12
CA VAL A 926 50.67 -1.02 -21.81
C VAL A 926 51.31 -1.00 -20.41
N LEU A 927 51.02 -1.98 -19.55
CA LEU A 927 51.67 -2.14 -18.24
C LEU A 927 53.14 -2.58 -18.43
N PRO A 928 54.13 -1.88 -17.84
CA PRO A 928 55.53 -2.22 -18.01
C PRO A 928 55.85 -3.60 -17.44
N ASP A 929 56.62 -4.40 -18.19
CA ASP A 929 57.09 -5.74 -17.82
C ASP A 929 57.61 -5.75 -16.37
N GLY A 930 56.85 -6.38 -15.47
CA GLY A 930 57.34 -6.75 -14.14
C GLY A 930 56.43 -6.48 -12.94
N VAL A 931 55.27 -5.84 -13.08
CA VAL A 931 54.38 -5.62 -11.91
C VAL A 931 52.92 -5.89 -12.29
N VAL A 932 52.37 -6.97 -11.72
CA VAL A 932 50.96 -7.42 -11.70
C VAL A 932 50.54 -8.32 -12.88
N THR A 933 50.41 -9.62 -12.62
CA THR A 933 49.71 -10.57 -13.50
C THR A 933 48.19 -10.47 -13.31
N THR A 934 47.40 -10.95 -14.27
CA THR A 934 45.92 -10.95 -14.23
C THR A 934 45.31 -11.54 -12.95
N ALA A 935 45.99 -12.51 -12.33
CA ALA A 935 45.60 -13.05 -11.03
C ALA A 935 45.70 -12.03 -9.88
N SER A 936 46.69 -11.13 -9.91
CA SER A 936 46.87 -10.10 -8.87
C SER A 936 45.99 -8.86 -9.02
N LEU A 937 45.44 -8.59 -10.20
CA LEU A 937 44.41 -7.55 -10.41
C LEU A 937 43.00 -8.02 -9.99
N LEU A 938 42.73 -9.32 -10.11
CA LEU A 938 41.48 -9.95 -9.66
C LEU A 938 41.36 -10.02 -8.13
N ASP A 939 42.49 -10.07 -7.42
CA ASP A 939 42.57 -10.11 -5.95
C ASP A 939 42.86 -8.73 -5.31
N ALA A 940 43.09 -7.68 -6.12
CA ALA A 940 43.36 -6.32 -5.62
C ALA A 940 42.07 -5.61 -5.18
N SER A 941 42.19 -4.71 -4.20
CA SER A 941 41.04 -3.86 -3.83
C SER A 941 40.61 -2.98 -5.01
N PRO A 942 39.31 -2.65 -5.13
CA PRO A 942 38.78 -1.85 -6.25
C PRO A 942 39.52 -0.53 -6.49
N GLU A 943 39.97 0.11 -5.40
CA GLU A 943 40.73 1.36 -5.41
C GLU A 943 42.15 1.18 -5.98
N THR A 944 42.79 0.04 -5.69
CA THR A 944 44.14 -0.29 -6.18
C THR A 944 44.11 -0.66 -7.65
N ALA A 945 43.09 -1.42 -8.08
CA ALA A 945 42.86 -1.74 -9.48
C ALA A 945 42.53 -0.50 -10.31
N ALA A 946 41.69 0.40 -9.79
CA ALA A 946 41.35 1.67 -10.44
C ALA A 946 42.56 2.62 -10.53
N ALA A 947 43.41 2.70 -9.50
CA ALA A 947 44.63 3.51 -9.53
C ALA A 947 45.67 2.97 -10.53
N LEU A 948 45.79 1.64 -10.66
CA LEU A 948 46.68 1.01 -11.64
C LEU A 948 46.17 1.17 -13.08
N LEU A 949 44.84 1.09 -13.31
CA LEU A 949 44.25 1.36 -14.62
C LEU A 949 44.34 2.84 -15.02
N ASN A 950 44.06 3.78 -14.09
CA ASN A 950 44.20 5.22 -14.36
C ASN A 950 45.65 5.68 -14.54
N ALA A 951 46.64 4.88 -14.11
CA ALA A 951 48.05 5.14 -14.37
C ALA A 951 48.53 4.53 -15.70
N ALA A 952 47.76 3.62 -16.30
CA ALA A 952 48.06 2.94 -17.56
C ALA A 952 47.36 3.59 -18.78
N VAL A 953 46.22 4.24 -18.57
CA VAL A 953 45.57 5.18 -19.51
C VAL A 953 46.27 6.54 -19.44
#